data_AF-A0A3A9FAM0-F1
#
_entry.id   AF-A0A3A9FAM0-F1
#
_cell.length_a   1.000
_cell.length_b   1.000
_cell.length_c   1.000
_cell.angle_alpha   90.00
_cell.angle_beta   90.00
_cell.angle_gamma   90.00
#
_symmetry.space_group_name_H-M   'P 1'
#
loop_
_entity.id
_entity.type
_entity.pdbx_description
1 polymer ?
#
loop_
_entity_poly.entity_id
_entity_poly.type
_entity_poly.pdbx_seq_one_letter_code
_entity_poly.pdbx_strand_id
1 'polypeptide(L)'
;MKKETVVRQNRCDQEMNFLLFACFFFFVATQLLIGKTGQEQLVNKVNMLLYAVFVPGFIFRIGYQYGRMRRQNSAQHRRRWLLRTAGRYLFYFFLLTFALEIKRQIIGAAVAQKKYAVIQVLADVISLLRIPAVSAVFFAMALTLLAVWFADDKLTELVKHKKKMAVLGGVLLLCAAFRVETDAYVVVASLIGSAVQTGVPAVPYFVFFLFGIWIEEKKPAFDWHLALVCAGFTAVSLLLYGTFARDVCRVAMSFLPVYLVYVFAEGLAELTLRFKGIRFACEKIEAVFGIYFILMFVISAAGLFAGADIWKVLLVAALVMGLIAAGFAGFWLLTWCCKAVSVYVEQKVRHKTAAYFVLFTAGFAFVLFLAFFDFVLRGKTLIYTGDGISQYFPKVVYFSQYMRDLVAGVFSGHFELPMYDFASGLGGEITYSLEPLYFLYALFGEEHLEFAYSLVTLLRFYLSGVTFSILCLYFKKNYFATFLGSVVYVVCGFALNGGAMHPMFMVPMIMLPLLILSIEEILRHKRWYLCTVFVAVSLFSNYYYLYMNTIAMGVYFLVRFFCQKDRTKKTFQNFMGRGLVISGSYLLGVAMSCIVLATTFGRYLGSGRGDAAYIKTASLIFYRAEWLVSCFLTFLTTANSPGEWMRLGHLPIAMLAIAFLFFRKGRKELKAFSVIALVFAAFPVFGFIFSGFSAVINRWSYMITLVAAFTVTECYPDMLELKKSEKRVLAGLMAVYGFLAFFGKYKSTLYVQAAFVLLVVTFLVLLFNQEENRRVSKAAKQCLMLCLTAGIVLYQGFSLYEMDGVIHDFTAPGEAVMEEMNTPLRAVSEVGDESFYRSAMPKLAYYTSNMPSVLGYNSNTTVSSTYNGRIKDYLRQMGCTSYSMTQLKGMNNRTFLDALAAVKYYAYFDEPGLPLPYGYKDVLSTKIDGKQTTVCENQYALPIGYTYDMAITEEELEAYPVLERQEVMLQQAVLSEELALAKADSGYGQTPVITGRTVEILDITEEGAVLEEHALVAGTGEPLEKEINGTEKNTYKITLEFQSLPDAETYLVLHDARLKGDQSETPIRLTFRAAGSRFSYTFEAEDYRYGTGQEDYVFNLGYHEEPVTSCEITMDRSGKIDFEDLTVYSQPMENMGLYTEKLTEHVLEDVTIGTNEVSGEISLDREKLLVLSIPYQKGWKAYVDGEEVEIHCANYTYMALRLAPGKHSVKLTFEIPAVKYALVIMPGAVVLFIILLAAGWLIKRRKISRSCG
;
A
#
# COMPACT_ATOMS: atom_id res chain seq x y z
N MET A 1 -55.26 28.94 2.97
CA MET A 1 -55.64 27.57 2.53
C MET A 1 -55.48 27.26 1.02
N LYS A 2 -55.26 28.19 0.07
CA LYS A 2 -55.10 27.81 -1.36
C LYS A 2 -53.68 27.41 -1.82
N LYS A 3 -52.60 27.84 -1.13
CA LYS A 3 -51.20 27.50 -1.53
C LYS A 3 -50.74 26.12 -1.04
N GLU A 4 -51.09 25.76 0.20
CA GLU A 4 -50.61 24.54 0.85
C GLU A 4 -51.24 23.27 0.25
N THR A 5 -52.53 23.32 -0.08
CA THR A 5 -53.25 22.24 -0.78
C THR A 5 -52.72 22.02 -2.20
N VAL A 6 -52.37 23.08 -2.92
CA VAL A 6 -51.79 22.99 -4.28
C VAL A 6 -50.37 22.41 -4.23
N VAL A 7 -49.57 22.80 -3.24
CA VAL A 7 -48.22 22.24 -3.04
C VAL A 7 -48.30 20.76 -2.65
N ARG A 8 -49.23 20.38 -1.78
CA ARG A 8 -49.48 18.98 -1.39
C ARG A 8 -49.93 18.13 -2.57
N GLN A 9 -50.87 18.62 -3.37
CA GLN A 9 -51.36 17.93 -4.57
C GLN A 9 -50.28 17.78 -5.65
N ASN A 10 -49.45 18.80 -5.86
CA ASN A 10 -48.31 18.72 -6.78
C ASN A 10 -47.26 17.69 -6.32
N ARG A 11 -47.16 17.43 -5.02
CA ARG A 11 -46.25 16.44 -4.44
C ARG A 11 -46.81 15.02 -4.51
N CYS A 12 -48.08 14.82 -4.16
CA CYS A 12 -48.74 13.51 -4.28
C CYS A 12 -48.55 12.90 -5.68
N ASP A 13 -48.57 13.72 -6.72
CA ASP A 13 -48.28 13.31 -8.09
C ASP A 13 -46.83 12.79 -8.30
N GLN A 14 -45.83 13.41 -7.65
CA GLN A 14 -44.44 12.95 -7.68
C GLN A 14 -44.25 11.66 -6.87
N GLU A 15 -44.92 11.54 -5.73
CA GLU A 15 -44.88 10.32 -4.89
C GLU A 15 -45.61 9.14 -5.55
N MET A 16 -46.71 9.41 -6.24
CA MET A 16 -47.41 8.40 -7.04
C MET A 16 -46.55 7.96 -8.23
N ASN A 17 -45.80 8.89 -8.84
CA ASN A 17 -44.78 8.51 -9.82
C ASN A 17 -43.75 7.57 -9.18
N PHE A 18 -43.40 7.82 -7.91
CA PHE A 18 -42.39 7.03 -7.23
C PHE A 18 -42.79 5.58 -7.03
N LEU A 19 -43.98 5.38 -6.49
CA LEU A 19 -44.52 4.05 -6.23
C LEU A 19 -44.75 3.26 -7.53
N LEU A 20 -45.29 3.91 -8.58
CA LEU A 20 -45.55 3.26 -9.86
C LEU A 20 -44.26 2.86 -10.60
N PHE A 21 -43.24 3.72 -10.59
CA PHE A 21 -41.94 3.36 -11.15
C PHE A 21 -41.27 2.26 -10.33
N ALA A 22 -41.35 2.28 -9.00
CA ALA A 22 -40.84 1.18 -8.18
C ALA A 22 -41.46 -0.16 -8.56
N CYS A 23 -42.80 -0.23 -8.72
CA CYS A 23 -43.48 -1.44 -9.20
C CYS A 23 -43.05 -1.86 -10.61
N PHE A 24 -42.88 -0.90 -11.53
CA PHE A 24 -42.41 -1.16 -12.89
C PHE A 24 -40.98 -1.74 -12.92
N PHE A 25 -40.04 -1.14 -12.18
CA PHE A 25 -38.66 -1.63 -12.14
C PHE A 25 -38.55 -2.99 -11.45
N PHE A 26 -39.37 -3.22 -10.42
CA PHE A 26 -39.48 -4.53 -9.79
C PHE A 26 -39.95 -5.60 -10.80
N PHE A 27 -40.94 -5.28 -11.63
CA PHE A 27 -41.35 -6.13 -12.76
C PHE A 27 -40.23 -6.34 -13.78
N VAL A 28 -39.41 -5.34 -14.09
CA VAL A 28 -38.28 -5.50 -15.02
C VAL A 28 -37.18 -6.41 -14.43
N ALA A 29 -36.88 -6.26 -13.14
CA ALA A 29 -35.88 -7.08 -12.44
C ALA A 29 -36.28 -8.56 -12.45
N THR A 30 -37.57 -8.87 -12.19
CA THR A 30 -38.09 -10.24 -12.28
C THR A 30 -38.05 -10.78 -13.71
N GLN A 31 -38.31 -9.95 -14.72
CA GLN A 31 -38.23 -10.33 -16.14
C GLN A 31 -36.81 -10.67 -16.60
N LEU A 32 -35.79 -9.99 -16.08
CA LEU A 32 -34.39 -10.25 -16.45
C LEU A 32 -33.88 -11.65 -16.01
N LEU A 33 -34.65 -12.35 -15.16
CA LEU A 33 -34.28 -13.61 -14.52
C LEU A 33 -35.19 -14.79 -14.91
N ILE A 34 -36.18 -14.57 -15.78
CA ILE A 34 -37.01 -15.64 -16.34
C ILE A 34 -36.11 -16.68 -17.01
N GLY A 35 -36.30 -17.95 -16.63
CA GLY A 35 -35.52 -19.09 -17.11
C GLY A 35 -34.20 -19.37 -16.39
N LYS A 36 -33.70 -18.47 -15.51
CA LYS A 36 -32.45 -18.69 -14.74
C LYS A 36 -32.67 -19.29 -13.34
N THR A 37 -33.86 -19.16 -12.77
CA THR A 37 -34.13 -19.50 -11.35
C THR A 37 -34.83 -20.84 -11.11
N GLY A 38 -35.21 -21.57 -12.18
CA GLY A 38 -35.98 -22.82 -12.08
C GLY A 38 -37.43 -22.66 -11.58
N GLN A 39 -37.86 -21.46 -11.16
CA GLN A 39 -39.19 -21.18 -10.60
C GLN A 39 -40.06 -20.30 -11.53
N GLU A 40 -40.17 -20.68 -12.80
CA GLU A 40 -40.84 -19.88 -13.83
C GLU A 40 -42.31 -19.56 -13.50
N GLN A 41 -43.03 -20.50 -12.87
CA GLN A 41 -44.42 -20.29 -12.48
C GLN A 41 -44.61 -19.21 -11.41
N LEU A 42 -43.69 -19.11 -10.43
CA LEU A 42 -43.76 -18.10 -9.38
C LEU A 42 -43.45 -16.71 -9.96
N VAL A 43 -42.42 -16.62 -10.79
CA VAL A 43 -42.05 -15.40 -11.52
C VAL A 43 -43.23 -14.91 -12.35
N ASN A 44 -43.92 -15.80 -13.07
CA ASN A 44 -45.10 -15.47 -13.87
C ASN A 44 -46.30 -14.98 -13.02
N LYS A 45 -46.54 -15.55 -11.84
CA LYS A 45 -47.59 -15.09 -10.90
C LYS A 45 -47.29 -13.69 -10.34
N VAL A 46 -46.05 -13.45 -9.91
CA VAL A 46 -45.60 -12.13 -9.42
C VAL A 46 -45.68 -11.08 -10.54
N ASN A 47 -45.25 -11.44 -11.75
CA ASN A 47 -45.34 -10.58 -12.92
C ASN A 47 -46.79 -10.20 -13.25
N MET A 48 -47.71 -11.15 -13.16
CA MET A 48 -49.14 -10.90 -13.38
C MET A 48 -49.72 -9.93 -12.35
N LEU A 49 -49.36 -10.08 -11.06
CA LEU A 49 -49.79 -9.17 -9.99
C LEU A 49 -49.26 -7.75 -10.19
N LEU A 50 -47.96 -7.59 -10.48
CA LEU A 50 -47.36 -6.28 -10.72
C LEU A 50 -47.97 -5.60 -11.94
N TYR A 51 -48.16 -6.36 -13.02
CA TYR A 51 -48.78 -5.88 -14.25
C TYR A 51 -50.22 -5.38 -14.04
N ALA A 52 -50.98 -6.05 -13.16
CA ALA A 52 -52.29 -5.60 -12.74
C ALA A 52 -52.27 -4.29 -11.92
N VAL A 53 -51.11 -3.84 -11.42
CA VAL A 53 -50.99 -2.59 -10.66
C VAL A 53 -50.39 -1.46 -11.50
N PHE A 54 -49.27 -1.70 -12.19
CA PHE A 54 -48.50 -0.60 -12.79
C PHE A 54 -49.15 -0.05 -14.06
N VAL A 55 -49.62 -0.87 -15.01
CA VAL A 55 -50.24 -0.41 -16.26
C VAL A 55 -51.47 0.47 -15.98
N PRO A 56 -52.48 -0.01 -15.25
CA PRO A 56 -53.64 0.81 -14.90
C PRO A 56 -53.27 1.97 -13.98
N GLY A 57 -52.28 1.81 -13.10
CA GLY A 57 -51.81 2.88 -12.20
C GLY A 57 -51.16 4.06 -12.92
N PHE A 58 -50.33 3.80 -13.94
CA PHE A 58 -49.77 4.85 -14.78
C PHE A 58 -50.84 5.58 -15.59
N ILE A 59 -51.79 4.84 -16.17
CA ILE A 59 -52.90 5.43 -16.93
C ILE A 59 -53.81 6.27 -16.02
N PHE A 60 -54.08 5.77 -14.81
CA PHE A 60 -54.76 6.50 -13.74
C PHE A 60 -54.05 7.81 -13.38
N ARG A 61 -52.74 7.75 -13.14
CA ARG A 61 -51.93 8.93 -12.85
C ARG A 61 -52.00 9.98 -13.96
N ILE A 62 -51.92 9.55 -15.22
CA ILE A 62 -52.01 10.47 -16.35
C ILE A 62 -53.39 11.15 -16.36
N GLY A 63 -54.47 10.39 -16.16
CA GLY A 63 -55.82 10.93 -16.04
C GLY A 63 -55.96 11.94 -14.90
N TYR A 64 -55.42 11.61 -13.73
CA TYR A 64 -55.39 12.50 -12.57
C TYR A 64 -54.67 13.82 -12.86
N GLN A 65 -53.47 13.77 -13.46
CA GLN A 65 -52.73 14.97 -13.86
C GLN A 65 -53.49 15.82 -14.88
N TYR A 66 -54.08 15.17 -15.88
CA TYR A 66 -54.87 15.82 -16.92
C TYR A 66 -56.08 16.58 -16.33
N GLY A 67 -56.82 15.94 -15.41
CA GLY A 67 -57.92 16.57 -14.67
C GLY A 67 -57.49 17.86 -13.94
N ARG A 68 -56.36 17.81 -13.23
CA ARG A 68 -55.77 18.98 -12.56
C ARG A 68 -55.41 20.10 -13.54
N MET A 69 -54.67 19.77 -14.61
CA MET A 69 -54.21 20.78 -15.57
C MET A 69 -55.36 21.44 -16.33
N ARG A 70 -56.45 20.72 -16.59
CA ARG A 70 -57.68 21.27 -17.19
C ARG A 70 -58.23 22.48 -16.43
N ARG A 71 -58.14 22.46 -15.09
CA ARG A 71 -58.66 23.52 -14.22
C ARG A 71 -57.73 24.73 -14.12
N GLN A 72 -56.42 24.51 -14.21
CA GLN A 72 -55.41 25.50 -13.84
C GLN A 72 -54.68 26.11 -15.04
N ASN A 73 -54.62 25.42 -16.19
CA ASN A 73 -53.74 25.78 -17.30
C ASN A 73 -54.53 25.95 -18.60
N SER A 74 -54.05 26.84 -19.48
CA SER A 74 -54.65 27.06 -20.80
C SER A 74 -54.59 25.81 -21.68
N ALA A 75 -55.51 25.68 -22.64
CA ALA A 75 -55.56 24.54 -23.56
C ALA A 75 -54.22 24.29 -24.28
N GLN A 76 -53.54 25.36 -24.70
CA GLN A 76 -52.22 25.29 -25.33
C GLN A 76 -51.16 24.68 -24.40
N HIS A 77 -51.20 24.99 -23.10
CA HIS A 77 -50.25 24.44 -22.14
C HIS A 77 -50.49 22.95 -21.89
N ARG A 78 -51.76 22.52 -21.81
CA ARG A 78 -52.11 21.10 -21.64
C ARG A 78 -51.70 20.25 -22.84
N ARG A 79 -51.98 20.73 -24.05
CA ARG A 79 -51.57 20.07 -25.30
C ARG A 79 -50.05 19.91 -25.40
N ARG A 80 -49.28 20.94 -25.00
CA ARG A 80 -47.81 20.85 -24.92
C ARG A 80 -47.32 19.84 -23.87
N TRP A 81 -48.00 19.75 -22.72
CA TRP A 81 -47.67 18.76 -21.71
C TRP A 81 -47.93 17.33 -22.20
N LEU A 82 -49.09 17.08 -22.81
CA LEU A 82 -49.45 15.77 -23.37
C LEU A 82 -48.40 15.30 -24.39
N LEU A 83 -48.00 16.16 -25.33
CA LEU A 83 -46.96 15.86 -26.32
C LEU A 83 -45.59 15.57 -25.70
N ARG A 84 -45.15 16.39 -24.72
CA ARG A 84 -43.87 16.17 -24.04
C ARG A 84 -43.86 14.85 -23.27
N THR A 85 -44.95 14.55 -22.57
CA THR A 85 -45.08 13.32 -21.79
C THR A 85 -45.16 12.08 -22.70
N ALA A 86 -45.87 12.17 -23.83
CA ALA A 86 -45.89 11.12 -24.85
C ALA A 86 -44.47 10.86 -25.42
N GLY A 87 -43.72 11.92 -25.74
CA GLY A 87 -42.35 11.81 -26.21
C GLY A 87 -41.39 11.16 -25.20
N ARG A 88 -41.58 11.41 -23.89
CA ARG A 88 -40.81 10.75 -22.82
C ARG A 88 -41.09 9.25 -22.75
N TYR A 89 -42.35 8.83 -22.86
CA TYR A 89 -42.68 7.40 -22.86
C TYR A 89 -42.23 6.69 -24.14
N LEU A 90 -42.28 7.35 -25.30
CA LEU A 90 -41.64 6.84 -26.52
C LEU A 90 -40.14 6.65 -26.35
N PHE A 91 -39.45 7.60 -25.71
CA PHE A 91 -38.02 7.45 -25.41
C PHE A 91 -37.74 6.25 -24.49
N TYR A 92 -38.53 6.06 -23.43
CA TYR A 92 -38.39 4.89 -22.55
C TYR A 92 -38.65 3.57 -23.28
N PHE A 93 -39.67 3.55 -24.15
CA PHE A 93 -39.92 2.42 -25.05
C PHE A 93 -38.66 2.06 -25.84
N PHE A 94 -38.11 3.00 -26.62
CA PHE A 94 -36.94 2.73 -27.45
C PHE A 94 -35.70 2.30 -26.65
N LEU A 95 -35.45 2.93 -25.49
CA LEU A 95 -34.32 2.58 -24.63
C LEU A 95 -34.40 1.14 -24.13
N LEU A 96 -35.58 0.72 -23.64
CA LEU A 96 -35.81 -0.62 -23.12
C LEU A 96 -35.83 -1.69 -24.22
N THR A 97 -36.46 -1.40 -25.36
CA THR A 97 -36.44 -2.28 -26.53
C THR A 97 -35.01 -2.54 -27.00
N PHE A 98 -34.18 -1.48 -27.07
CA PHE A 98 -32.77 -1.58 -27.47
C PHE A 98 -31.94 -2.42 -26.49
N ALA A 99 -32.06 -2.19 -25.18
CA ALA A 99 -31.33 -2.96 -24.17
C ALA A 99 -31.70 -4.45 -24.17
N LEU A 100 -32.99 -4.77 -24.34
CA LEU A 100 -33.48 -6.16 -24.40
C LEU A 100 -33.02 -6.88 -25.66
N GLU A 101 -33.02 -6.21 -26.81
CA GLU A 101 -32.55 -6.79 -28.07
C GLU A 101 -31.02 -7.02 -28.04
N ILE A 102 -30.25 -6.12 -27.43
CA ILE A 102 -28.82 -6.36 -27.15
C ILE A 102 -28.61 -7.62 -26.33
N LYS A 103 -29.33 -7.79 -25.21
CA LYS A 103 -29.20 -8.98 -24.35
C LYS A 103 -29.52 -10.26 -25.13
N ARG A 104 -30.60 -10.25 -25.91
CA ARG A 104 -31.01 -11.39 -26.74
C ARG A 104 -29.92 -11.77 -27.74
N GLN A 105 -29.33 -10.79 -28.43
CA GLN A 105 -28.31 -11.04 -29.43
C GLN A 105 -26.96 -11.42 -28.82
N ILE A 106 -26.60 -10.91 -27.63
CA ILE A 106 -25.40 -11.36 -26.89
C ILE A 106 -25.55 -12.81 -26.43
N ILE A 107 -26.71 -13.18 -25.85
CA ILE A 107 -26.98 -14.56 -25.42
C ILE A 107 -27.08 -15.50 -26.64
N GLY A 108 -27.71 -15.06 -27.72
CA GLY A 108 -27.77 -15.80 -28.99
C GLY A 108 -26.40 -15.95 -29.68
N ALA A 109 -25.53 -14.95 -29.58
CA ALA A 109 -24.16 -14.98 -30.10
C ALA A 109 -23.25 -15.92 -29.30
N ALA A 110 -23.44 -16.02 -27.98
CA ALA A 110 -22.74 -17.00 -27.15
C ALA A 110 -23.08 -18.45 -27.53
N VAL A 111 -24.30 -18.68 -28.03
CA VAL A 111 -24.76 -19.99 -28.51
C VAL A 111 -24.36 -20.26 -29.98
N ALA A 112 -24.12 -19.23 -30.79
CA ALA A 112 -23.88 -19.35 -32.24
C ALA A 112 -22.50 -18.86 -32.74
N GLN A 113 -21.57 -18.47 -31.86
CA GLN A 113 -20.23 -17.95 -32.15
C GLN A 113 -20.15 -16.92 -33.31
N LYS A 114 -21.07 -15.94 -33.36
CA LYS A 114 -21.03 -14.85 -34.37
C LYS A 114 -20.90 -13.48 -33.73
N LYS A 115 -20.08 -12.60 -34.32
CA LYS A 115 -20.01 -11.17 -33.98
C LYS A 115 -21.16 -10.43 -34.69
N TYR A 116 -21.99 -9.71 -33.92
CA TYR A 116 -23.07 -8.89 -34.46
C TYR A 116 -22.76 -7.39 -34.35
N ALA A 117 -23.19 -6.61 -35.34
CA ALA A 117 -22.96 -5.17 -35.40
C ALA A 117 -24.13 -4.39 -34.78
N VAL A 118 -23.80 -3.42 -33.91
CA VAL A 118 -24.75 -2.51 -33.22
C VAL A 118 -25.77 -1.83 -34.16
N ILE A 119 -25.40 -1.66 -35.43
CA ILE A 119 -26.24 -1.06 -36.48
C ILE A 119 -27.47 -1.93 -36.79
N GLN A 120 -27.35 -3.25 -36.73
CA GLN A 120 -28.44 -4.18 -37.05
C GLN A 120 -29.49 -4.18 -35.94
N VAL A 121 -29.06 -4.14 -34.67
CA VAL A 121 -29.93 -3.97 -33.49
C VAL A 121 -30.70 -2.64 -33.56
N LEU A 122 -30.03 -1.56 -33.98
CA LEU A 122 -30.69 -0.26 -34.18
C LEU A 122 -31.76 -0.31 -35.28
N ALA A 123 -31.51 -1.01 -36.39
CA ALA A 123 -32.48 -1.18 -37.48
C ALA A 123 -33.71 -2.00 -37.06
N ASP A 124 -33.52 -3.07 -36.28
CA ASP A 124 -34.62 -3.91 -35.77
C ASP A 124 -35.51 -3.15 -34.77
N VAL A 125 -34.91 -2.30 -33.93
CA VAL A 125 -35.64 -1.48 -32.95
C VAL A 125 -36.41 -0.36 -33.63
N ILE A 126 -35.82 0.30 -34.65
CA ILE A 126 -36.47 1.39 -35.38
C ILE A 126 -37.60 0.89 -36.28
N SER A 127 -37.45 -0.29 -36.88
CA SER A 127 -38.45 -0.89 -37.78
C SER A 127 -39.68 -1.45 -37.06
N LEU A 128 -39.69 -1.47 -35.71
CA LEU A 128 -40.79 -1.96 -34.86
C LEU A 128 -41.24 -3.40 -35.16
N LEU A 129 -40.43 -4.18 -35.89
CA LEU A 129 -40.75 -5.55 -36.33
C LEU A 129 -40.97 -6.50 -35.15
N ARG A 130 -40.35 -6.23 -33.99
CA ARG A 130 -40.59 -6.94 -32.73
C ARG A 130 -40.62 -5.97 -31.57
N ILE A 131 -41.71 -6.00 -30.81
CA ILE A 131 -41.90 -5.17 -29.62
C ILE A 131 -41.90 -6.08 -28.39
N PRO A 132 -40.85 -6.08 -27.56
CA PRO A 132 -40.85 -6.80 -26.29
C PRO A 132 -42.02 -6.35 -25.41
N ALA A 133 -42.75 -7.32 -24.85
CA ALA A 133 -43.95 -7.08 -24.04
C ALA A 133 -43.73 -6.05 -22.91
N VAL A 134 -42.55 -6.06 -22.29
CA VAL A 134 -42.16 -5.12 -21.21
C VAL A 134 -42.08 -3.66 -21.71
N SER A 135 -41.59 -3.46 -22.94
CA SER A 135 -41.48 -2.12 -23.56
C SER A 135 -42.80 -1.66 -24.18
N ALA A 136 -43.65 -2.59 -24.64
CA ALA A 136 -44.93 -2.33 -25.30
C ALA A 136 -45.86 -1.43 -24.49
N VAL A 137 -45.79 -1.51 -23.15
CA VAL A 137 -46.58 -0.67 -22.24
C VAL A 137 -46.31 0.81 -22.45
N PHE A 138 -45.05 1.23 -22.56
CA PHE A 138 -44.71 2.63 -22.74
C PHE A 138 -45.11 3.15 -24.12
N PHE A 139 -45.05 2.29 -25.13
CA PHE A 139 -45.60 2.58 -26.45
C PHE A 139 -47.12 2.77 -26.39
N ALA A 140 -47.84 1.86 -25.73
CA ALA A 140 -49.29 1.98 -25.52
C ALA A 140 -49.68 3.23 -24.72
N MET A 141 -48.92 3.59 -23.68
CA MET A 141 -49.13 4.82 -22.90
C MET A 141 -48.89 6.08 -23.73
N ALA A 142 -47.86 6.07 -24.58
CA ALA A 142 -47.59 7.18 -25.49
C ALA A 142 -48.69 7.34 -26.54
N LEU A 143 -49.14 6.24 -27.15
CA LEU A 143 -50.27 6.25 -28.08
C LEU A 143 -51.55 6.76 -27.41
N THR A 144 -51.82 6.31 -26.19
CA THR A 144 -52.97 6.77 -25.39
C THR A 144 -52.91 8.29 -25.17
N LEU A 145 -51.74 8.81 -24.80
CA LEU A 145 -51.52 10.25 -24.62
C LEU A 145 -51.69 11.05 -25.92
N LEU A 146 -51.24 10.50 -27.05
CA LEU A 146 -51.44 11.10 -28.37
C LEU A 146 -52.91 11.10 -28.77
N ALA A 147 -53.65 10.01 -28.50
CA ALA A 147 -55.09 9.95 -28.73
C ALA A 147 -55.85 10.96 -27.87
N VAL A 148 -55.49 11.10 -26.58
CA VAL A 148 -56.04 12.13 -25.69
C VAL A 148 -55.72 13.54 -26.20
N TRP A 149 -54.52 13.75 -26.74
CA TRP A 149 -54.11 15.02 -27.32
C TRP A 149 -54.97 15.39 -28.54
N PHE A 150 -55.28 14.44 -29.42
CA PHE A 150 -56.19 14.65 -30.55
C PHE A 150 -57.65 14.90 -30.10
N ALA A 151 -58.09 14.30 -29.00
CA ALA A 151 -59.46 14.38 -28.50
C ALA A 151 -59.68 15.42 -27.37
N ASP A 152 -58.67 16.25 -27.03
CA ASP A 152 -58.62 17.15 -25.86
C ASP A 152 -59.90 18.00 -25.68
N ASP A 153 -60.43 18.56 -26.77
CA ASP A 153 -61.63 19.42 -26.75
C ASP A 153 -62.90 18.61 -26.43
N LYS A 154 -63.11 17.49 -27.12
CA LYS A 154 -64.27 16.59 -26.90
C LYS A 154 -64.24 15.97 -25.51
N LEU A 155 -63.06 15.62 -25.02
CA LEU A 155 -62.88 15.05 -23.69
C LEU A 155 -63.14 16.10 -22.60
N THR A 156 -62.73 17.35 -22.83
CA THR A 156 -63.02 18.50 -21.95
C THR A 156 -64.52 18.77 -21.84
N GLU A 157 -65.28 18.54 -22.90
CA GLU A 157 -66.74 18.64 -22.88
C GLU A 157 -67.39 17.45 -22.15
N LEU A 158 -66.95 16.23 -22.44
CA LEU A 158 -67.44 14.99 -21.82
C LEU A 158 -67.34 15.03 -20.29
N VAL A 159 -66.25 15.58 -19.75
CA VAL A 159 -66.03 15.65 -18.29
C VAL A 159 -67.08 16.48 -17.56
N LYS A 160 -67.80 17.38 -18.24
CA LYS A 160 -68.92 18.12 -17.64
C LYS A 160 -70.15 17.24 -17.35
N HIS A 161 -70.23 16.03 -17.94
CA HIS A 161 -71.39 15.14 -17.85
C HIS A 161 -71.03 13.75 -17.28
N LYS A 162 -71.06 13.62 -15.94
CA LYS A 162 -70.65 12.40 -15.22
C LYS A 162 -71.36 11.12 -15.65
N LYS A 163 -72.66 11.17 -15.96
CA LYS A 163 -73.42 10.02 -16.47
C LYS A 163 -72.91 9.55 -17.84
N LYS A 164 -72.59 10.48 -18.75
CA LYS A 164 -72.02 10.16 -20.08
C LYS A 164 -70.62 9.56 -19.96
N MET A 165 -69.83 10.03 -18.98
CA MET A 165 -68.49 9.49 -18.70
C MET A 165 -68.55 8.06 -18.15
N ALA A 166 -69.50 7.76 -17.26
CA ALA A 166 -69.72 6.40 -16.75
C ALA A 166 -70.21 5.44 -17.85
N VAL A 167 -71.11 5.89 -18.72
CA VAL A 167 -71.57 5.11 -19.89
C VAL A 167 -70.40 4.82 -20.84
N LEU A 168 -69.56 5.82 -21.15
CA LEU A 168 -68.38 5.61 -21.98
C LEU A 168 -67.39 4.63 -21.33
N GLY A 169 -67.18 4.74 -20.01
CA GLY A 169 -66.36 3.78 -19.26
C GLY A 169 -66.92 2.34 -19.34
N GLY A 170 -68.24 2.19 -19.23
CA GLY A 170 -68.93 0.91 -19.39
C GLY A 170 -68.80 0.34 -20.81
N VAL A 171 -68.93 1.18 -21.85
CA VAL A 171 -68.73 0.78 -23.25
C VAL A 171 -67.29 0.34 -23.50
N LEU A 172 -66.30 1.07 -22.98
CA LEU A 172 -64.87 0.71 -23.11
C LEU A 172 -64.53 -0.60 -22.37
N LEU A 173 -65.19 -0.87 -21.23
CA LEU A 173 -65.11 -2.15 -20.54
C LEU A 173 -65.74 -3.29 -21.37
N LEU A 174 -66.89 -3.04 -22.02
CA LEU A 174 -67.54 -4.00 -22.92
C LEU A 174 -66.71 -4.28 -24.18
N CYS A 175 -65.95 -3.31 -24.68
CA CYS A 175 -64.99 -3.51 -25.77
C CYS A 175 -63.92 -4.55 -25.44
N ALA A 176 -63.69 -4.87 -24.15
CA ALA A 176 -62.78 -5.95 -23.76
C ALA A 176 -63.34 -7.36 -24.06
N ALA A 177 -64.65 -7.50 -24.30
CA ALA A 177 -65.32 -8.77 -24.58
C ALA A 177 -65.28 -9.18 -26.07
N PHE A 178 -64.90 -8.29 -26.99
CA PHE A 178 -64.82 -8.56 -28.42
C PHE A 178 -63.35 -8.80 -28.84
N ARG A 179 -62.92 -10.07 -28.90
CA ARG A 179 -61.60 -10.50 -29.38
C ARG A 179 -61.66 -11.12 -30.78
N VAL A 180 -60.52 -11.13 -31.47
CA VAL A 180 -60.24 -12.00 -32.63
C VAL A 180 -59.29 -13.12 -32.16
N GLU A 181 -59.31 -14.28 -32.84
CA GLU A 181 -58.65 -15.56 -32.48
C GLU A 181 -57.15 -15.52 -32.10
N THR A 182 -56.45 -14.39 -32.29
CA THR A 182 -55.01 -14.25 -32.02
C THR A 182 -54.65 -13.43 -30.77
N ASP A 183 -55.53 -13.36 -29.77
CA ASP A 183 -55.31 -12.67 -28.47
C ASP A 183 -55.08 -11.13 -28.56
N ALA A 184 -55.45 -10.50 -29.67
CA ALA A 184 -55.33 -9.04 -29.86
C ALA A 184 -56.69 -8.31 -29.79
N TYR A 185 -56.69 -7.11 -29.21
CA TYR A 185 -57.88 -6.25 -29.10
C TYR A 185 -58.13 -5.51 -30.43
N VAL A 186 -59.37 -5.59 -30.92
CA VAL A 186 -59.81 -5.17 -32.28
C VAL A 186 -59.34 -3.77 -32.69
N VAL A 187 -59.36 -2.80 -31.78
CA VAL A 187 -59.04 -1.39 -32.07
C VAL A 187 -57.53 -1.13 -32.17
N VAL A 188 -56.70 -1.92 -31.49
CA VAL A 188 -55.24 -1.76 -31.50
C VAL A 188 -54.62 -2.53 -32.66
N ALA A 189 -55.14 -3.72 -32.98
CA ALA A 189 -54.71 -4.51 -34.13
C ALA A 189 -54.98 -3.79 -35.47
N SER A 190 -56.11 -3.10 -35.58
CA SER A 190 -56.51 -2.32 -36.76
C SER A 190 -55.70 -1.03 -36.97
N LEU A 191 -55.15 -0.44 -35.90
CA LEU A 191 -54.34 0.77 -35.99
C LEU A 191 -52.86 0.53 -36.33
N ILE A 192 -52.33 -0.66 -36.03
CA ILE A 192 -50.88 -0.93 -36.07
C ILE A 192 -50.51 -2.07 -37.04
N GLY A 193 -51.48 -2.81 -37.57
CA GLY A 193 -51.24 -3.82 -38.62
C GLY A 193 -50.34 -4.99 -38.19
N SER A 194 -50.27 -5.30 -36.89
CA SER A 194 -49.45 -6.40 -36.36
C SER A 194 -50.29 -7.65 -36.10
N ALA A 195 -49.82 -8.80 -36.61
CA ALA A 195 -50.44 -10.11 -36.42
C ALA A 195 -49.80 -10.96 -35.29
N VAL A 196 -48.79 -10.45 -34.57
CA VAL A 196 -48.04 -11.29 -33.60
C VAL A 196 -47.77 -10.57 -32.27
N GLN A 197 -48.11 -11.30 -31.20
CA GLN A 197 -47.79 -11.14 -29.77
C GLN A 197 -48.64 -10.22 -28.88
N THR A 198 -48.88 -10.76 -27.69
CA THR A 198 -49.61 -10.31 -26.50
C THR A 198 -49.39 -8.84 -26.13
N GLY A 199 -50.03 -7.94 -26.87
CA GLY A 199 -50.05 -6.51 -26.60
C GLY A 199 -50.96 -6.15 -25.43
N VAL A 200 -50.54 -5.17 -24.62
CA VAL A 200 -51.34 -4.59 -23.54
C VAL A 200 -52.59 -3.92 -24.14
N PRO A 201 -53.83 -4.28 -23.75
CA PRO A 201 -55.04 -3.59 -24.19
C PRO A 201 -55.12 -2.13 -23.76
N ALA A 202 -54.59 -1.19 -24.54
CA ALA A 202 -54.65 0.23 -24.19
C ALA A 202 -56.11 0.73 -23.99
N VAL A 203 -57.05 0.21 -24.78
CA VAL A 203 -58.44 0.70 -24.87
C VAL A 203 -59.26 0.40 -23.60
N PRO A 204 -59.34 -0.84 -23.10
CA PRO A 204 -59.98 -1.14 -21.80
C PRO A 204 -59.34 -0.42 -20.60
N TYR A 205 -58.02 -0.26 -20.57
CA TYR A 205 -57.35 0.44 -19.48
C TYR A 205 -57.58 1.96 -19.50
N PHE A 206 -58.12 2.52 -20.59
CA PHE A 206 -58.53 3.93 -20.65
C PHE A 206 -59.60 4.30 -19.61
N VAL A 207 -60.32 3.31 -19.07
CA VAL A 207 -61.24 3.53 -17.94
C VAL A 207 -60.51 4.04 -16.70
N PHE A 208 -59.25 3.61 -16.46
CA PHE A 208 -58.43 4.14 -15.38
C PHE A 208 -58.05 5.61 -15.59
N PHE A 209 -57.89 6.05 -16.84
CA PHE A 209 -57.65 7.46 -17.17
C PHE A 209 -58.87 8.31 -16.80
N LEU A 210 -60.07 7.85 -17.17
CA LEU A 210 -61.33 8.50 -16.78
C LEU A 210 -61.52 8.49 -15.25
N PHE A 211 -61.18 7.38 -14.59
CA PHE A 211 -61.22 7.24 -13.14
C PHE A 211 -60.26 8.20 -12.44
N GLY A 212 -59.05 8.39 -12.96
CA GLY A 212 -58.08 9.37 -12.46
C GLY A 212 -58.60 10.81 -12.54
N ILE A 213 -59.23 11.17 -13.66
CA ILE A 213 -59.89 12.48 -13.81
C ILE A 213 -61.00 12.63 -12.76
N TRP A 214 -61.80 11.58 -12.56
CA TRP A 214 -62.91 11.61 -11.61
C TRP A 214 -62.46 11.72 -10.15
N ILE A 215 -61.39 11.02 -9.75
CA ILE A 215 -60.80 11.13 -8.41
C ILE A 215 -60.24 12.53 -8.14
N GLU A 216 -59.56 13.16 -9.12
CA GLU A 216 -59.10 14.55 -8.97
C GLU A 216 -60.26 15.52 -8.67
N GLU A 217 -61.47 15.24 -9.15
CA GLU A 217 -62.63 16.08 -8.88
C GLU A 217 -63.17 15.99 -7.44
N LYS A 218 -63.00 14.86 -6.76
CA LYS A 218 -63.65 14.54 -5.47
C LYS A 218 -62.95 15.10 -4.22
N LYS A 219 -61.84 15.86 -4.37
CA LYS A 219 -60.92 16.38 -3.31
C LYS A 219 -60.13 15.26 -2.60
N PRO A 220 -58.95 15.57 -2.01
CA PRO A 220 -57.84 14.61 -1.99
C PRO A 220 -57.89 13.54 -0.89
N ALA A 221 -58.80 13.56 0.07
CA ALA A 221 -58.73 12.66 1.24
C ALA A 221 -59.18 11.23 0.94
N PHE A 222 -58.66 10.28 1.73
CA PHE A 222 -59.09 8.88 1.76
C PHE A 222 -60.62 8.77 1.99
N ASP A 223 -61.31 8.15 1.02
CA ASP A 223 -62.76 7.89 1.07
C ASP A 223 -63.00 6.40 1.30
N TRP A 224 -63.54 6.05 2.47
CA TRP A 224 -63.87 4.68 2.87
C TRP A 224 -64.94 4.04 1.98
N HIS A 225 -65.92 4.81 1.51
CA HIS A 225 -66.96 4.27 0.61
C HIS A 225 -66.36 3.91 -0.74
N LEU A 226 -65.46 4.74 -1.27
CA LEU A 226 -64.77 4.45 -2.51
C LEU A 226 -63.81 3.26 -2.36
N ALA A 227 -63.13 3.13 -1.21
CA ALA A 227 -62.29 1.98 -0.89
C ALA A 227 -63.10 0.67 -0.89
N LEU A 228 -64.25 0.66 -0.21
CA LEU A 228 -65.19 -0.47 -0.15
C LEU A 228 -65.74 -0.83 -1.53
N VAL A 229 -66.10 0.16 -2.35
CA VAL A 229 -66.58 -0.06 -3.72
C VAL A 229 -65.47 -0.68 -4.58
N CYS A 230 -64.25 -0.13 -4.54
CA CYS A 230 -63.11 -0.70 -5.28
C CYS A 230 -62.78 -2.12 -4.81
N ALA A 231 -62.87 -2.38 -3.49
CA ALA A 231 -62.66 -3.71 -2.92
C ALA A 231 -63.75 -4.69 -3.35
N GLY A 232 -65.02 -4.29 -3.36
CA GLY A 232 -66.12 -5.09 -3.86
C GLY A 232 -65.97 -5.44 -5.35
N PHE A 233 -65.66 -4.45 -6.20
CA PHE A 233 -65.36 -4.67 -7.61
C PHE A 233 -64.17 -5.62 -7.82
N THR A 234 -63.12 -5.46 -7.03
CA THR A 234 -61.93 -6.31 -7.11
C THR A 234 -62.23 -7.74 -6.68
N ALA A 235 -62.95 -7.93 -5.57
CA ALA A 235 -63.34 -9.25 -5.07
C ALA A 235 -64.27 -9.98 -6.04
N VAL A 236 -65.28 -9.30 -6.58
CA VAL A 236 -66.19 -9.87 -7.60
C VAL A 236 -65.41 -10.24 -8.86
N SER A 237 -64.47 -9.40 -9.29
CA SER A 237 -63.63 -9.68 -10.46
C SER A 237 -62.71 -10.89 -10.25
N LEU A 238 -62.16 -11.06 -9.04
CA LEU A 238 -61.35 -12.23 -8.70
C LEU A 238 -62.19 -13.53 -8.73
N LEU A 239 -63.42 -13.49 -8.22
CA LEU A 239 -64.35 -14.64 -8.26
C LEU A 239 -64.76 -15.01 -9.69
N LEU A 240 -65.00 -14.01 -10.54
CA LEU A 240 -65.45 -14.19 -11.92
C LEU A 240 -64.30 -14.37 -12.93
N TYR A 241 -63.04 -14.30 -12.48
CA TYR A 241 -61.86 -14.36 -13.35
C TYR A 241 -61.79 -15.63 -14.23
N GLY A 242 -62.31 -16.76 -13.73
CA GLY A 242 -62.34 -18.03 -14.46
C GLY A 242 -63.43 -18.16 -15.52
N THR A 243 -64.28 -17.16 -15.70
CA THR A 243 -65.42 -17.20 -16.63
C THR A 243 -65.07 -16.58 -17.99
N PHE A 244 -66.03 -16.60 -18.94
CA PHE A 244 -65.90 -15.90 -20.22
C PHE A 244 -65.67 -14.38 -20.06
N ALA A 245 -65.93 -13.80 -18.88
CA ALA A 245 -65.66 -12.40 -18.55
C ALA A 245 -64.21 -12.13 -18.07
N ARG A 246 -63.29 -13.10 -18.22
CA ARG A 246 -61.90 -13.06 -17.73
C ARG A 246 -61.16 -11.75 -18.01
N ASP A 247 -61.30 -11.19 -19.21
CA ASP A 247 -60.58 -9.96 -19.58
C ASP A 247 -61.18 -8.68 -19.00
N VAL A 248 -62.50 -8.64 -18.84
CA VAL A 248 -63.17 -7.57 -18.09
C VAL A 248 -62.74 -7.64 -16.63
N CYS A 249 -62.69 -8.85 -16.07
CA CYS A 249 -62.21 -9.11 -14.70
C CYS A 249 -60.74 -8.74 -14.51
N ARG A 250 -59.87 -8.96 -15.51
CA ARG A 250 -58.44 -8.54 -15.50
C ARG A 250 -58.27 -7.03 -15.38
N VAL A 251 -59.16 -6.26 -15.99
CA VAL A 251 -59.15 -4.79 -15.92
C VAL A 251 -59.77 -4.34 -14.60
N ALA A 252 -60.86 -4.97 -14.17
CA ALA A 252 -61.62 -4.58 -12.99
C ALA A 252 -60.94 -4.98 -11.65
N MET A 253 -60.14 -6.04 -11.62
CA MET A 253 -59.37 -6.44 -10.42
C MET A 253 -58.29 -5.40 -10.02
N SER A 254 -57.95 -4.47 -10.91
CA SER A 254 -56.93 -3.45 -10.69
C SER A 254 -57.44 -2.20 -9.97
N PHE A 255 -58.76 -2.04 -9.76
CA PHE A 255 -59.32 -0.83 -9.14
C PHE A 255 -58.87 -0.62 -7.70
N LEU A 256 -58.95 -1.65 -6.84
CA LEU A 256 -58.50 -1.51 -5.44
C LEU A 256 -56.98 -1.27 -5.33
N PRO A 257 -56.10 -2.05 -5.98
CA PRO A 257 -54.66 -1.82 -5.90
C PRO A 257 -54.24 -0.42 -6.36
N VAL A 258 -54.78 0.06 -7.49
CA VAL A 258 -54.47 1.40 -8.01
C VAL A 258 -54.96 2.50 -7.07
N TYR A 259 -56.14 2.33 -6.47
CA TYR A 259 -56.66 3.26 -5.47
C TYR A 259 -55.77 3.31 -4.23
N LEU A 260 -55.30 2.15 -3.73
CA LEU A 260 -54.39 2.11 -2.58
C LEU A 260 -53.05 2.81 -2.87
N VAL A 261 -52.47 2.65 -4.08
CA VAL A 261 -51.24 3.36 -4.49
C VAL A 261 -51.42 4.88 -4.40
N TYR A 262 -52.58 5.40 -4.83
CA TYR A 262 -52.90 6.82 -4.70
C TYR A 262 -52.95 7.27 -3.22
N VAL A 263 -53.59 6.49 -2.35
CA VAL A 263 -53.72 6.78 -0.92
C VAL A 263 -52.35 6.79 -0.23
N PHE A 264 -51.48 5.82 -0.54
CA PHE A 264 -50.11 5.78 -0.03
C PHE A 264 -49.28 6.98 -0.49
N ALA A 265 -49.39 7.36 -1.77
CA ALA A 265 -48.72 8.54 -2.31
C ALA A 265 -49.12 9.84 -1.60
N GLU A 266 -50.38 9.92 -1.16
CA GLU A 266 -50.87 11.07 -0.41
C GLU A 266 -50.24 11.16 1.00
N GLY A 267 -50.13 10.03 1.71
CA GLY A 267 -49.44 9.97 3.00
C GLY A 267 -47.93 10.27 2.88
N LEU A 268 -47.28 9.77 1.81
CA LEU A 268 -45.88 10.08 1.50
C LEU A 268 -45.67 11.58 1.22
N ALA A 269 -46.61 12.24 0.55
CA ALA A 269 -46.52 13.67 0.25
C ALA A 269 -46.49 14.53 1.52
N GLU A 270 -47.16 14.09 2.60
CA GLU A 270 -47.05 14.74 3.92
C GLU A 270 -45.66 14.55 4.55
N LEU A 271 -45.05 13.37 4.40
CA LEU A 271 -43.67 13.12 4.84
C LEU A 271 -42.66 13.96 4.05
N THR A 272 -42.80 14.07 2.73
CA THR A 272 -41.86 14.85 1.89
C THR A 272 -42.03 16.37 2.05
N LEU A 273 -43.17 16.82 2.59
CA LEU A 273 -43.34 18.19 3.10
C LEU A 273 -42.44 18.48 4.30
N ARG A 274 -42.24 17.49 5.19
CA ARG A 274 -41.43 17.62 6.40
C ARG A 274 -39.93 17.35 6.15
N PHE A 275 -39.59 16.41 5.26
CA PHE A 275 -38.20 15.97 5.03
C PHE A 275 -37.71 16.24 3.60
N LYS A 276 -36.77 17.19 3.46
CA LYS A 276 -36.20 17.60 2.16
C LYS A 276 -35.39 16.49 1.46
N GLY A 277 -34.83 15.53 2.19
CA GLY A 277 -34.07 14.40 1.62
C GLY A 277 -34.96 13.42 0.85
N ILE A 278 -36.08 13.01 1.45
CA ILE A 278 -37.07 12.12 0.82
C ILE A 278 -37.65 12.81 -0.42
N ARG A 279 -37.96 14.10 -0.32
CA ARG A 279 -38.42 14.92 -1.44
C ARG A 279 -37.48 14.87 -2.65
N PHE A 280 -36.17 14.96 -2.45
CA PHE A 280 -35.21 14.93 -3.56
C PHE A 280 -35.16 13.56 -4.24
N ALA A 281 -35.24 12.47 -3.48
CA ALA A 281 -35.30 11.11 -4.03
C ALA A 281 -36.53 10.94 -4.95
N CYS A 282 -37.68 11.46 -4.53
CA CYS A 282 -38.92 11.38 -5.30
C CYS A 282 -38.92 12.32 -6.52
N GLU A 283 -38.30 13.51 -6.41
CA GLU A 283 -38.10 14.44 -7.54
C GLU A 283 -37.07 13.94 -8.58
N LYS A 284 -36.12 13.08 -8.19
CA LYS A 284 -35.06 12.51 -9.05
C LYS A 284 -35.25 11.05 -9.39
N ILE A 285 -36.42 10.51 -9.09
CA ILE A 285 -36.66 9.08 -9.13
C ILE A 285 -36.36 8.45 -10.48
N GLU A 286 -36.79 9.08 -11.57
CA GLU A 286 -36.61 8.54 -12.92
C GLU A 286 -35.12 8.34 -13.25
N ALA A 287 -34.24 9.20 -12.72
CA ALA A 287 -32.79 9.07 -12.89
C ALA A 287 -32.16 8.03 -11.95
N VAL A 288 -32.58 8.00 -10.67
CA VAL A 288 -32.09 7.03 -9.68
C VAL A 288 -32.41 5.61 -10.11
N PHE A 289 -33.65 5.38 -10.55
CA PHE A 289 -34.06 4.07 -11.00
C PHE A 289 -33.54 3.73 -12.41
N GLY A 290 -33.26 4.73 -13.26
CA GLY A 290 -32.52 4.53 -14.52
C GLY A 290 -31.09 4.00 -14.29
N ILE A 291 -30.39 4.53 -13.28
CA ILE A 291 -29.05 4.04 -12.87
C ILE A 291 -29.16 2.61 -12.31
N TYR A 292 -30.15 2.35 -11.45
CA TYR A 292 -30.42 1.03 -10.90
C TYR A 292 -30.68 -0.02 -12.01
N PHE A 293 -31.47 0.34 -13.03
CA PHE A 293 -31.70 -0.54 -14.19
C PHE A 293 -30.43 -0.88 -14.94
N ILE A 294 -29.57 0.12 -15.22
CA ILE A 294 -28.28 -0.09 -15.89
C ILE A 294 -27.40 -1.04 -15.04
N LEU A 295 -27.35 -0.81 -13.72
CA LEU A 295 -26.58 -1.66 -12.80
C LEU A 295 -27.08 -3.11 -12.81
N MET A 296 -28.39 -3.33 -12.67
CA MET A 296 -29.00 -4.66 -12.72
C MET A 296 -28.80 -5.35 -14.06
N PHE A 297 -28.86 -4.61 -15.16
CA PHE A 297 -28.58 -5.13 -16.50
C PHE A 297 -27.12 -5.58 -16.64
N VAL A 298 -26.17 -4.75 -16.20
CA VAL A 298 -24.73 -5.08 -16.23
C VAL A 298 -24.43 -6.29 -15.35
N ILE A 299 -24.96 -6.34 -14.13
CA ILE A 299 -24.79 -7.48 -13.21
C ILE A 299 -25.38 -8.76 -13.82
N SER A 300 -26.56 -8.67 -14.45
CA SER A 300 -27.18 -9.81 -15.13
C SER A 300 -26.39 -10.30 -16.35
N ALA A 301 -25.82 -9.37 -17.13
CA ALA A 301 -24.98 -9.67 -18.28
C ALA A 301 -23.63 -10.27 -17.88
N ALA A 302 -23.09 -9.90 -16.72
CA ALA A 302 -21.86 -10.44 -16.14
C ALA A 302 -22.03 -11.85 -15.51
N GLY A 303 -23.22 -12.45 -15.56
CA GLY A 303 -23.47 -13.81 -15.06
C GLY A 303 -23.64 -13.95 -13.55
N LEU A 304 -23.55 -12.84 -12.79
CA LEU A 304 -23.58 -12.82 -11.31
C LEU A 304 -24.89 -13.32 -10.67
N PHE A 305 -25.97 -13.48 -11.44
CA PHE A 305 -27.25 -14.04 -10.98
C PHE A 305 -27.43 -15.54 -11.31
N ALA A 306 -26.38 -16.25 -11.74
CA ALA A 306 -26.47 -17.69 -11.99
C ALA A 306 -26.82 -18.45 -10.70
N GLY A 307 -27.91 -19.22 -10.70
CA GLY A 307 -28.34 -20.04 -9.56
C GLY A 307 -29.01 -19.29 -8.39
N ALA A 308 -29.27 -17.98 -8.50
CA ALA A 308 -29.92 -17.20 -7.45
C ALA A 308 -31.44 -17.37 -7.44
N ASP A 309 -32.03 -17.70 -6.28
CA ASP A 309 -33.49 -17.72 -6.10
C ASP A 309 -34.09 -16.30 -6.09
N ILE A 310 -35.34 -16.17 -6.53
CA ILE A 310 -36.09 -14.92 -6.65
C ILE A 310 -36.06 -14.13 -5.33
N TRP A 311 -36.22 -14.78 -4.17
CA TRP A 311 -36.23 -14.11 -2.87
C TRP A 311 -34.90 -13.47 -2.51
N LYS A 312 -33.78 -14.12 -2.82
CA LYS A 312 -32.43 -13.56 -2.60
C LYS A 312 -32.20 -12.33 -3.49
N VAL A 313 -32.68 -12.37 -4.72
CA VAL A 313 -32.61 -11.21 -5.64
C VAL A 313 -33.50 -10.08 -5.13
N LEU A 314 -34.71 -10.37 -4.67
CA LEU A 314 -35.63 -9.36 -4.11
C LEU A 314 -35.03 -8.68 -2.88
N LEU A 315 -34.36 -9.46 -2.01
CA LEU A 315 -33.64 -8.95 -0.86
C LEU A 315 -32.48 -8.05 -1.29
N VAL A 316 -31.67 -8.48 -2.27
CA VAL A 316 -30.54 -7.70 -2.81
C VAL A 316 -31.01 -6.41 -3.47
N ALA A 317 -32.08 -6.45 -4.25
CA ALA A 317 -32.71 -5.28 -4.86
C ALA A 317 -33.17 -4.27 -3.81
N ALA A 318 -33.88 -4.74 -2.78
CA ALA A 318 -34.34 -3.90 -1.68
C ALA A 318 -33.17 -3.34 -0.85
N LEU A 319 -32.13 -4.14 -0.61
CA LEU A 319 -30.92 -3.74 0.10
C LEU A 319 -30.13 -2.67 -0.67
N VAL A 320 -29.94 -2.85 -1.98
CA VAL A 320 -29.29 -1.87 -2.85
C VAL A 320 -30.09 -0.56 -2.87
N MET A 321 -31.42 -0.64 -2.97
CA MET A 321 -32.28 0.55 -2.90
C MET A 321 -32.22 1.24 -1.53
N GLY A 322 -32.19 0.47 -0.45
CA GLY A 322 -32.00 0.97 0.92
C GLY A 322 -30.64 1.65 1.10
N LEU A 323 -29.57 1.06 0.57
CA LEU A 323 -28.22 1.62 0.60
C LEU A 323 -28.11 2.90 -0.22
N ILE A 324 -28.71 2.95 -1.41
CA ILE A 324 -28.76 4.15 -2.24
C ILE A 324 -29.53 5.26 -1.50
N ALA A 325 -30.70 4.95 -0.95
CA ALA A 325 -31.51 5.91 -0.19
C ALA A 325 -30.78 6.41 1.07
N ALA A 326 -30.13 5.52 1.81
CA ALA A 326 -29.31 5.85 2.97
C ALA A 326 -28.10 6.72 2.58
N GLY A 327 -27.45 6.44 1.46
CA GLY A 327 -26.36 7.26 0.91
C GLY A 327 -26.82 8.68 0.55
N PHE A 328 -27.98 8.83 -0.09
CA PHE A 328 -28.56 10.15 -0.37
C PHE A 328 -28.97 10.91 0.90
N ALA A 329 -29.57 10.22 1.87
CA ALA A 329 -29.93 10.81 3.16
C ALA A 329 -28.67 11.27 3.93
N GLY A 330 -27.64 10.42 3.97
CA GLY A 330 -26.34 10.71 4.56
C GLY A 330 -25.64 11.90 3.90
N PHE A 331 -25.61 11.95 2.56
CA PHE A 331 -25.04 13.08 1.82
C PHE A 331 -25.72 14.42 2.17
N TRP A 332 -27.04 14.44 2.29
CA TRP A 332 -27.78 15.65 2.64
C TRP A 332 -27.63 16.05 4.10
N LEU A 333 -27.59 15.07 5.01
CA LEU A 333 -27.25 15.31 6.41
C LEU A 333 -25.85 15.93 6.52
N LEU A 334 -24.86 15.37 5.83
CA LEU A 334 -23.50 15.88 5.81
C LEU A 334 -23.42 17.28 5.20
N THR A 335 -24.16 17.53 4.10
CA THR A 335 -24.29 18.86 3.49
C THR A 335 -24.88 19.87 4.48
N TRP A 336 -25.92 19.49 5.23
CA TRP A 336 -26.52 20.33 6.26
C TRP A 336 -25.53 20.62 7.38
N CYS A 337 -24.83 19.60 7.88
CA CYS A 337 -23.75 19.76 8.87
C CYS A 337 -22.65 20.69 8.36
N CYS A 338 -22.12 20.46 7.15
CA CYS A 338 -21.11 21.32 6.54
C CYS A 338 -21.58 22.76 6.41
N LYS A 339 -22.85 22.97 6.04
CA LYS A 339 -23.43 24.32 5.96
C LYS A 339 -23.55 24.97 7.34
N ALA A 340 -24.04 24.24 8.34
CA ALA A 340 -24.16 24.72 9.71
C ALA A 340 -22.79 25.08 10.29
N VAL A 341 -21.79 24.20 10.12
CA VAL A 341 -20.40 24.43 10.52
C VAL A 341 -19.81 25.62 9.78
N SER A 342 -19.98 25.72 8.46
CA SER A 342 -19.48 26.85 7.66
C SER A 342 -20.05 28.18 8.15
N VAL A 343 -21.36 28.25 8.40
CA VAL A 343 -22.02 29.46 8.92
C VAL A 343 -21.50 29.79 10.32
N TYR A 344 -21.38 28.79 11.19
CA TYR A 344 -20.84 28.97 12.54
C TYR A 344 -19.39 29.46 12.52
N VAL A 345 -18.52 28.85 11.71
CA VAL A 345 -17.11 29.24 11.57
C VAL A 345 -16.98 30.64 10.97
N GLU A 346 -17.81 31.01 9.99
CA GLU A 346 -17.77 32.35 9.40
C GLU A 346 -18.26 33.44 10.36
N GLN A 347 -19.28 33.17 11.18
CA GLN A 347 -19.91 34.18 12.02
C GLN A 347 -19.36 34.27 13.45
N LYS A 348 -18.98 33.14 14.06
CA LYS A 348 -18.65 33.07 15.49
C LYS A 348 -17.18 32.76 15.80
N VAL A 349 -16.41 32.23 14.84
CA VAL A 349 -15.02 31.86 15.11
C VAL A 349 -14.06 32.98 14.71
N ARG A 350 -13.40 33.57 15.71
CA ARG A 350 -12.35 34.60 15.52
C ARG A 350 -11.08 34.03 14.86
N HIS A 351 -10.66 32.82 15.22
CA HIS A 351 -9.44 32.18 14.72
C HIS A 351 -9.73 31.07 13.70
N LYS A 352 -9.95 31.45 12.44
CA LYS A 352 -10.30 30.51 11.35
C LYS A 352 -9.27 29.39 11.15
N THR A 353 -7.98 29.68 11.32
CA THR A 353 -6.91 28.67 11.24
C THR A 353 -7.00 27.63 12.35
N ALA A 354 -7.34 28.03 13.58
CA ALA A 354 -7.51 27.08 14.68
C ALA A 354 -8.71 26.16 14.44
N ALA A 355 -9.85 26.72 14.00
CA ALA A 355 -11.00 25.91 13.59
C ALA A 355 -10.69 24.95 12.44
N TYR A 356 -9.86 25.37 11.47
CA TYR A 356 -9.38 24.48 10.43
C TYR A 356 -8.64 23.28 11.02
N PHE A 357 -7.69 23.48 11.94
CA PHE A 357 -6.94 22.34 12.50
C PHE A 357 -7.81 21.40 13.34
N VAL A 358 -8.80 21.91 14.08
CA VAL A 358 -9.76 21.05 14.79
C VAL A 358 -10.57 20.19 13.81
N LEU A 359 -11.10 20.81 12.75
CA LEU A 359 -11.86 20.09 11.71
C LEU A 359 -10.96 19.15 10.91
N PHE A 360 -9.71 19.54 10.68
CA PHE A 360 -8.68 18.74 10.05
C PHE A 360 -8.44 17.48 10.88
N THR A 361 -8.23 17.58 12.20
CA THR A 361 -7.99 16.39 13.03
C THR A 361 -9.11 15.38 12.93
N ALA A 362 -10.37 15.81 13.06
CA ALA A 362 -11.52 14.90 12.93
C ALA A 362 -11.66 14.32 11.51
N GLY A 363 -11.55 15.17 10.47
CA GLY A 363 -11.64 14.72 9.08
C GLY A 363 -10.48 13.81 8.67
N PHE A 364 -9.29 14.05 9.19
CA PHE A 364 -8.10 13.29 8.88
C PHE A 364 -8.06 11.95 9.61
N ALA A 365 -8.54 11.89 10.86
CA ALA A 365 -8.76 10.62 11.56
C ALA A 365 -9.69 9.70 10.76
N PHE A 366 -10.77 10.26 10.20
CA PHE A 366 -11.67 9.52 9.30
C PHE A 366 -10.97 9.08 8.01
N VAL A 367 -10.12 9.92 7.40
CA VAL A 367 -9.32 9.55 6.22
C VAL A 367 -8.36 8.41 6.52
N LEU A 368 -7.66 8.43 7.66
CA LEU A 368 -6.76 7.33 8.06
C LEU A 368 -7.54 6.05 8.34
N PHE A 369 -8.68 6.14 9.04
CA PHE A 369 -9.55 4.99 9.24
C PHE A 369 -9.97 4.35 7.91
N LEU A 370 -10.33 5.16 6.90
CA LEU A 370 -10.67 4.64 5.58
C LEU A 370 -9.46 4.06 4.83
N ALA A 371 -8.30 4.71 4.91
CA ALA A 371 -7.09 4.26 4.22
C ALA A 371 -6.57 2.92 4.77
N PHE A 372 -6.75 2.67 6.06
CA PHE A 372 -6.33 1.46 6.76
C PHE A 372 -7.51 0.60 7.22
N PHE A 373 -8.67 0.74 6.58
CA PHE A 373 -9.89 0.05 7.00
C PHE A 373 -9.73 -1.48 6.99
N ASP A 374 -9.01 -2.01 6.00
CA ASP A 374 -8.75 -3.44 5.88
C ASP A 374 -7.93 -4.01 7.05
N PHE A 375 -7.04 -3.21 7.67
CA PHE A 375 -6.31 -3.61 8.88
C PHE A 375 -7.26 -3.87 10.04
N VAL A 376 -8.26 -3.00 10.22
CA VAL A 376 -9.28 -3.16 11.25
C VAL A 376 -10.16 -4.37 10.97
N LEU A 377 -10.57 -4.57 9.71
CA LEU A 377 -11.39 -5.72 9.31
C LEU A 377 -10.67 -7.06 9.46
N ARG A 378 -9.38 -7.11 9.16
CA ARG A 378 -8.56 -8.33 9.18
C ARG A 378 -7.86 -8.56 10.53
N GLY A 379 -8.01 -7.64 11.49
CA GLY A 379 -7.33 -7.73 12.79
C GLY A 379 -5.81 -7.69 12.66
N LYS A 380 -5.29 -6.83 11.77
CA LYS A 380 -3.84 -6.68 11.51
C LYS A 380 -3.29 -5.40 12.13
N THR A 381 -2.04 -5.45 12.57
CA THR A 381 -1.25 -4.32 13.05
C THR A 381 -0.54 -3.63 11.89
N LEU A 382 0.11 -2.48 12.13
CA LEU A 382 0.97 -1.81 11.15
C LEU A 382 2.43 -2.27 11.23
N ILE A 383 2.67 -3.49 11.73
CA ILE A 383 4.00 -4.10 11.78
C ILE A 383 4.15 -5.05 10.58
N TYR A 384 5.11 -4.73 9.72
CA TYR A 384 5.42 -5.51 8.53
C TYR A 384 6.20 -6.79 8.88
N THR A 385 5.85 -7.93 8.28
CA THR A 385 6.47 -9.24 8.55
C THR A 385 7.89 -9.38 8.01
N GLY A 386 8.35 -8.46 7.15
CA GLY A 386 9.75 -8.36 6.75
C GLY A 386 10.57 -7.52 7.75
N ASP A 387 11.05 -6.36 7.32
CA ASP A 387 11.90 -5.48 8.14
C ASP A 387 11.21 -4.97 9.43
N GLY A 388 9.88 -5.00 9.48
CA GLY A 388 9.12 -4.57 10.66
C GLY A 388 9.46 -5.41 11.89
N ILE A 389 9.37 -6.74 11.79
CA ILE A 389 9.69 -7.66 12.89
C ILE A 389 11.17 -8.00 13.00
N SER A 390 11.94 -7.98 11.90
CA SER A 390 13.37 -8.33 11.94
C SER A 390 14.27 -7.17 12.35
N GLN A 391 13.85 -5.90 12.16
CA GLN A 391 14.73 -4.74 12.36
C GLN A 391 14.07 -3.60 13.15
N TYR A 392 12.88 -3.14 12.75
CA TYR A 392 12.32 -1.91 13.33
C TYR A 392 11.69 -2.12 14.71
N PHE A 393 10.91 -3.17 14.89
CA PHE A 393 10.27 -3.50 16.15
C PHE A 393 11.28 -3.91 17.23
N PRO A 394 12.27 -4.79 16.97
CA PRO A 394 13.31 -5.12 17.95
C PRO A 394 14.11 -3.89 18.39
N LYS A 395 14.39 -2.97 17.45
CA LYS A 395 15.04 -1.70 17.77
C LYS A 395 14.17 -0.82 18.69
N VAL A 396 12.85 -0.86 18.55
CA VAL A 396 11.92 -0.14 19.45
C VAL A 396 11.93 -0.76 20.84
N VAL A 397 11.93 -2.09 20.94
CA VAL A 397 12.01 -2.83 22.22
C VAL A 397 13.32 -2.50 22.92
N TYR A 398 14.44 -2.72 22.25
CA TYR A 398 15.79 -2.40 22.73
C TYR A 398 15.90 -0.95 23.18
N PHE A 399 15.45 0.01 22.35
CA PHE A 399 15.50 1.43 22.70
C PHE A 399 14.66 1.76 23.94
N SER A 400 13.49 1.15 24.09
CA SER A 400 12.60 1.42 25.21
C SER A 400 13.17 0.88 26.53
N GLN A 401 13.79 -0.31 26.51
CA GLN A 401 14.54 -0.87 27.64
C GLN A 401 15.73 0.01 27.98
N TYR A 402 16.57 0.27 26.99
CA TYR A 402 17.75 1.11 27.12
C TYR A 402 17.44 2.51 27.72
N MET A 403 16.39 3.18 27.27
CA MET A 403 16.00 4.48 27.82
C MET A 403 15.54 4.39 29.28
N ARG A 404 14.87 3.30 29.68
CA ARG A 404 14.48 3.09 31.08
C ARG A 404 15.70 2.88 31.96
N ASP A 405 16.65 2.06 31.51
CA ASP A 405 17.88 1.76 32.24
C ASP A 405 18.77 3.00 32.38
N LEU A 406 18.91 3.79 31.30
CA LEU A 406 19.64 5.03 31.32
C LEU A 406 19.04 6.04 32.32
N VAL A 407 17.70 6.18 32.32
CA VAL A 407 17.01 7.06 33.27
C VAL A 407 17.17 6.55 34.71
N ALA A 408 17.03 5.25 34.94
CA ALA A 408 17.25 4.63 36.24
C ALA A 408 18.69 4.84 36.73
N GLY A 409 19.68 4.68 35.85
CA GLY A 409 21.11 4.92 36.11
C GLY A 409 21.40 6.37 36.51
N VAL A 410 20.79 7.34 35.82
CA VAL A 410 20.89 8.76 36.20
C VAL A 410 20.37 8.99 37.63
N PHE A 411 19.24 8.37 38.00
CA PHE A 411 18.67 8.52 39.34
C PHE A 411 19.42 7.73 40.43
N SER A 412 20.12 6.64 40.06
CA SER A 412 20.94 5.85 40.98
C SER A 412 22.37 6.37 41.12
N GLY A 413 22.75 7.45 40.42
CA GLY A 413 24.08 8.05 40.46
C GLY A 413 25.13 7.35 39.59
N HIS A 414 24.71 6.36 38.79
CA HIS A 414 25.57 5.57 37.90
C HIS A 414 25.16 5.85 36.45
N PHE A 415 25.66 6.96 35.89
CA PHE A 415 25.43 7.30 34.49
C PHE A 415 26.57 6.76 33.62
N GLU A 416 26.27 5.73 32.83
CA GLU A 416 27.15 5.24 31.79
C GLU A 416 26.36 5.11 30.49
N LEU A 417 26.96 5.54 29.37
CA LEU A 417 26.32 5.50 28.05
C LEU A 417 26.84 4.26 27.28
N PRO A 418 26.05 3.20 27.09
CA PRO A 418 26.45 2.01 26.31
C PRO A 418 26.62 2.35 24.84
N MET A 419 27.82 2.19 24.31
CA MET A 419 28.22 2.51 22.94
C MET A 419 28.52 1.27 22.09
N TYR A 420 28.79 0.12 22.70
CA TYR A 420 29.04 -1.16 22.02
C TYR A 420 28.14 -2.25 22.58
N ASP A 421 27.73 -3.19 21.74
CA ASP A 421 26.90 -4.32 22.14
C ASP A 421 27.40 -5.62 21.47
N PHE A 422 27.75 -6.60 22.30
CA PHE A 422 28.20 -7.93 21.86
C PHE A 422 27.07 -8.80 21.32
N ALA A 423 25.81 -8.45 21.61
CA ALA A 423 24.65 -9.10 21.05
C ALA A 423 24.39 -8.70 19.58
N SER A 424 25.07 -7.68 19.05
CA SER A 424 24.96 -7.28 17.64
C SER A 424 25.83 -8.14 16.73
N GLY A 425 25.47 -9.42 16.54
CA GLY A 425 26.25 -10.38 15.75
C GLY A 425 27.61 -10.66 16.40
N LEU A 426 28.72 -10.49 15.66
CA LEU A 426 30.05 -10.56 16.28
C LEU A 426 30.35 -9.37 17.22
N GLY A 427 29.41 -8.45 17.41
CA GLY A 427 29.57 -7.26 18.21
C GLY A 427 29.62 -6.02 17.32
N GLY A 428 28.96 -4.95 17.76
CA GLY A 428 28.85 -3.73 16.97
C GLY A 428 28.47 -2.50 17.78
N GLU A 429 28.67 -1.34 17.18
CA GLU A 429 28.29 -0.06 17.79
C GLU A 429 26.78 0.02 18.04
N ILE A 430 26.34 0.65 19.12
CA ILE A 430 24.92 0.88 19.39
C ILE A 430 24.42 2.07 18.54
N THR A 431 23.31 1.88 17.83
CA THR A 431 22.71 2.95 17.00
C THR A 431 21.57 3.65 17.73
N TYR A 432 21.81 4.85 18.25
CA TYR A 432 20.77 5.65 18.89
C TYR A 432 19.79 6.27 17.88
N SER A 433 18.49 6.11 18.11
CA SER A 433 17.45 6.83 17.38
C SER A 433 17.13 8.13 18.12
N LEU A 434 17.52 9.27 17.56
CA LEU A 434 17.26 10.59 18.16
C LEU A 434 16.04 11.28 17.55
N GLU A 435 15.24 10.57 16.76
CA GLU A 435 13.98 11.10 16.21
C GLU A 435 13.01 11.45 17.36
N PRO A 436 12.47 12.68 17.44
CA PRO A 436 11.61 13.09 18.55
C PRO A 436 10.38 12.20 18.79
N LEU A 437 9.78 11.63 17.74
CA LEU A 437 8.63 10.74 17.87
C LEU A 437 9.01 9.34 18.36
N TYR A 438 10.27 8.94 18.23
CA TYR A 438 10.76 7.64 18.68
C TYR A 438 10.79 7.55 20.21
N PHE A 439 11.06 8.67 20.89
CA PHE A 439 10.96 8.78 22.35
C PHE A 439 9.56 8.52 22.90
N LEU A 440 8.51 8.57 22.07
CA LEU A 440 7.16 8.20 22.51
C LEU A 440 7.07 6.72 22.87
N TYR A 441 7.89 5.84 22.29
CA TYR A 441 7.89 4.42 22.62
C TYR A 441 8.32 4.16 24.06
N ALA A 442 9.26 4.95 24.58
CA ALA A 442 9.73 4.85 25.96
C ALA A 442 8.64 5.18 27.01
N LEU A 443 7.52 5.80 26.59
CA LEU A 443 6.37 6.07 27.46
C LEU A 443 5.43 4.88 27.64
N PHE A 444 5.64 3.79 26.89
CA PHE A 444 4.82 2.57 26.94
C PHE A 444 5.57 1.42 27.62
N GLY A 445 4.84 0.59 28.35
CA GLY A 445 5.33 -0.70 28.84
C GLY A 445 5.56 -1.69 27.68
N GLU A 446 6.40 -2.70 27.91
CA GLU A 446 6.79 -3.70 26.89
C GLU A 446 5.57 -4.41 26.27
N GLU A 447 4.59 -4.74 27.11
CA GLU A 447 3.29 -5.32 26.75
C GLU A 447 2.43 -4.48 25.77
N HIS A 448 2.77 -3.21 25.57
CA HIS A 448 2.02 -2.28 24.73
C HIS A 448 2.82 -1.74 23.54
N LEU A 449 4.03 -2.25 23.31
CA LEU A 449 4.92 -1.73 22.26
C LEU A 449 4.38 -1.97 20.84
N GLU A 450 3.68 -3.08 20.56
CA GLU A 450 3.06 -3.29 19.23
C GLU A 450 1.98 -2.24 18.93
N PHE A 451 1.14 -1.94 19.93
CA PHE A 451 0.13 -0.90 19.83
C PHE A 451 0.78 0.47 19.65
N ALA A 452 1.79 0.78 20.46
CA ALA A 452 2.55 2.02 20.35
C ALA A 452 3.18 2.17 18.96
N TYR A 453 3.76 1.10 18.41
CA TYR A 453 4.32 1.07 17.04
C TYR A 453 3.29 1.51 16.00
N SER A 454 2.11 0.90 16.04
CA SER A 454 1.02 1.24 15.12
C SER A 454 0.49 2.67 15.34
N LEU A 455 0.35 3.10 16.59
CA LEU A 455 -0.12 4.44 16.95
C LEU A 455 0.84 5.54 16.47
N VAL A 456 2.14 5.39 16.73
CA VAL A 456 3.16 6.36 16.32
C VAL A 456 3.28 6.39 14.78
N THR A 457 3.08 5.26 14.11
CA THR A 457 2.99 5.21 12.64
C THR A 457 1.83 6.07 12.13
N LEU A 458 0.62 5.88 12.65
CA LEU A 458 -0.53 6.72 12.29
C LEU A 458 -0.33 8.21 12.65
N LEU A 459 0.36 8.49 13.76
CA LEU A 459 0.73 9.86 14.14
C LEU A 459 1.66 10.50 13.11
N ARG A 460 2.60 9.76 12.52
CA ARG A 460 3.48 10.28 11.45
C ARG A 460 2.69 10.62 10.18
N PHE A 461 1.69 9.82 9.82
CA PHE A 461 0.75 10.15 8.73
C PHE A 461 -0.02 11.44 9.02
N TYR A 462 -0.56 11.57 10.23
CA TYR A 462 -1.26 12.77 10.68
C TYR A 462 -0.37 14.03 10.60
N LEU A 463 0.85 13.96 11.15
CA LEU A 463 1.79 15.08 11.16
C LEU A 463 2.24 15.47 9.73
N SER A 464 2.32 14.52 8.80
CA SER A 464 2.60 14.81 7.38
C SER A 464 1.51 15.69 6.76
N GLY A 465 0.25 15.39 7.07
CA GLY A 465 -0.89 16.20 6.61
C GLY A 465 -0.94 17.58 7.29
N VAL A 466 -0.61 17.65 8.59
CA VAL A 466 -0.53 18.92 9.34
C VAL A 466 0.53 19.85 8.77
N THR A 467 1.75 19.37 8.57
CA THR A 467 2.88 20.17 8.07
C THR A 467 2.66 20.65 6.64
N PHE A 468 2.11 19.79 5.77
CA PHE A 468 1.62 20.21 4.44
C PHE A 468 0.59 21.34 4.54
N SER A 469 -0.38 21.20 5.46
CA SER A 469 -1.42 22.19 5.66
C SER A 469 -0.86 23.52 6.18
N ILE A 470 0.12 23.48 7.09
CA ILE A 470 0.85 24.66 7.56
C ILE A 470 1.50 25.39 6.38
N LEU A 471 2.19 24.66 5.49
CA LEU A 471 2.82 25.24 4.30
C LEU A 471 1.77 25.93 3.40
N CYS A 472 0.66 25.25 3.09
CA CYS A 472 -0.40 25.81 2.26
C CYS A 472 -1.05 27.06 2.89
N LEU A 473 -1.39 27.01 4.19
CA LEU A 473 -2.00 28.14 4.88
C LEU A 473 -1.03 29.32 5.05
N TYR A 474 0.28 29.05 5.14
CA TYR A 474 1.30 30.10 5.10
C TYR A 474 1.26 30.90 3.78
N PHE A 475 1.02 30.23 2.66
CA PHE A 475 0.77 30.85 1.36
C PHE A 475 -0.66 31.34 1.16
N LYS A 476 -1.46 31.41 2.24
CA LYS A 476 -2.85 31.88 2.25
C LYS A 476 -3.77 31.10 1.29
N LYS A 477 -3.53 29.80 1.13
CA LYS A 477 -4.38 28.94 0.30
C LYS A 477 -5.74 28.68 0.95
N ASN A 478 -6.71 28.31 0.11
CA ASN A 478 -8.08 28.05 0.54
C ASN A 478 -8.14 26.82 1.47
N TYR A 479 -8.78 26.95 2.65
CA TYR A 479 -8.87 25.86 3.64
C TYR A 479 -9.39 24.53 3.10
N PHE A 480 -10.42 24.54 2.25
CA PHE A 480 -10.98 23.33 1.67
C PHE A 480 -10.00 22.68 0.69
N ALA A 481 -9.39 23.49 -0.19
CA ALA A 481 -8.38 23.03 -1.13
C ALA A 481 -7.10 22.55 -0.43
N THR A 482 -6.76 23.14 0.72
CA THR A 482 -5.66 22.71 1.58
C THR A 482 -5.94 21.33 2.17
N PHE A 483 -7.14 21.09 2.73
CA PHE A 483 -7.51 19.77 3.20
C PHE A 483 -7.46 18.72 2.07
N LEU A 484 -8.02 19.03 0.90
CA LEU A 484 -7.96 18.12 -0.25
C LEU A 484 -6.51 17.82 -0.67
N GLY A 485 -5.65 18.85 -0.72
CA GLY A 485 -4.22 18.68 -0.99
C GLY A 485 -3.51 17.84 0.08
N SER A 486 -3.84 18.00 1.37
CA SER A 486 -3.24 17.18 2.43
C SER A 486 -3.62 15.70 2.31
N VAL A 487 -4.83 15.39 1.85
CA VAL A 487 -5.24 14.01 1.58
C VAL A 487 -4.48 13.47 0.37
N VAL A 488 -4.31 14.26 -0.71
CA VAL A 488 -3.45 13.87 -1.85
C VAL A 488 -2.01 13.63 -1.43
N TYR A 489 -1.49 14.42 -0.48
CA TYR A 489 -0.14 14.28 0.02
C TYR A 489 0.05 13.00 0.83
N VAL A 490 -0.86 12.70 1.76
CA VAL A 490 -0.70 11.56 2.68
C VAL A 490 -1.27 10.25 2.13
N VAL A 491 -2.29 10.31 1.28
CA VAL A 491 -2.85 9.14 0.60
C VAL A 491 -2.22 9.04 -0.79
N CYS A 492 -0.95 8.65 -0.79
CA CYS A 492 -0.17 8.37 -1.98
C CYS A 492 0.54 7.02 -1.85
N GLY A 493 1.03 6.47 -2.97
CA GLY A 493 1.72 5.19 -3.00
C GLY A 493 2.96 5.16 -2.12
N PHE A 494 3.73 6.26 -2.04
CA PHE A 494 4.90 6.32 -1.16
C PHE A 494 4.53 6.17 0.31
N ALA A 495 3.48 6.86 0.76
CA ALA A 495 3.01 6.79 2.14
C ALA A 495 2.33 5.45 2.44
N LEU A 496 1.32 5.04 1.65
CA LEU A 496 0.54 3.83 1.93
C LEU A 496 1.34 2.53 1.76
N ASN A 497 2.27 2.46 0.80
CA ASN A 497 3.11 1.26 0.67
C ASN A 497 4.39 1.41 1.52
N GLY A 498 5.26 2.35 1.17
CA GLY A 498 6.55 2.51 1.83
C GLY A 498 6.45 3.01 3.28
N GLY A 499 5.60 4.00 3.55
CA GLY A 499 5.41 4.58 4.88
C GLY A 499 4.68 3.68 5.88
N ALA A 500 3.80 2.78 5.41
CA ALA A 500 3.14 1.79 6.25
C ALA A 500 4.10 0.63 6.62
N MET A 501 4.87 0.12 5.64
CA MET A 501 5.87 -0.93 5.88
C MET A 501 7.08 -0.43 6.69
N HIS A 502 7.49 0.81 6.45
CA HIS A 502 8.66 1.44 7.08
C HIS A 502 8.28 2.82 7.65
N PRO A 503 7.83 2.89 8.93
CA PRO A 503 7.31 4.14 9.50
C PRO A 503 8.26 5.33 9.44
N MET A 504 9.57 5.10 9.45
CA MET A 504 10.58 6.15 9.31
C MET A 504 10.54 6.86 7.94
N PHE A 505 9.94 6.24 6.91
CA PHE A 505 9.78 6.85 5.59
C PHE A 505 8.74 7.99 5.61
N MET A 506 7.94 8.13 6.67
CA MET A 506 7.02 9.25 6.84
C MET A 506 7.70 10.52 7.36
N VAL A 507 8.86 10.40 8.01
CA VAL A 507 9.68 11.54 8.49
C VAL A 507 9.96 12.57 7.39
N PRO A 508 10.49 12.22 6.19
CA PRO A 508 10.71 13.20 5.13
C PRO A 508 9.43 13.92 4.72
N MET A 509 8.27 13.28 4.80
CA MET A 509 6.99 13.90 4.46
C MET A 509 6.54 14.94 5.49
N ILE A 510 6.88 14.74 6.76
CA ILE A 510 6.69 15.73 7.83
C ILE A 510 7.66 16.90 7.66
N MET A 511 8.94 16.60 7.40
CA MET A 511 10.00 17.60 7.43
C MET A 511 10.07 18.45 6.16
N LEU A 512 9.83 17.89 4.98
CA LEU A 512 9.97 18.62 3.71
C LEU A 512 9.10 19.91 3.63
N PRO A 513 7.81 19.91 4.00
CA PRO A 513 7.01 21.14 4.01
C PRO A 513 7.55 22.21 4.96
N LEU A 514 8.08 21.80 6.13
CA LEU A 514 8.67 22.70 7.13
C LEU A 514 10.01 23.27 6.66
N LEU A 515 10.84 22.44 6.02
CA LEU A 515 12.12 22.85 5.45
C LEU A 515 11.91 23.86 4.30
N ILE A 516 10.96 23.61 3.39
CA ILE A 516 10.58 24.56 2.34
C ILE A 516 10.06 25.87 2.94
N LEU A 517 9.20 25.78 3.97
CA LEU A 517 8.70 26.95 4.69
C LEU A 517 9.84 27.78 5.30
N SER A 518 10.89 27.14 5.81
CA SER A 518 12.05 27.84 6.38
C SER A 518 12.83 28.65 5.34
N ILE A 519 13.00 28.10 4.13
CA ILE A 519 13.63 28.81 3.02
C ILE A 519 12.76 30.01 2.61
N GLU A 520 11.45 29.82 2.52
CA GLU A 520 10.52 30.90 2.20
C GLU A 520 10.54 32.02 3.25
N GLU A 521 10.67 31.70 4.54
CA GLU A 521 10.82 32.68 5.62
C GLU A 521 12.10 33.51 5.49
N ILE A 522 13.21 32.89 5.09
CA ILE A 522 14.47 33.60 4.80
C ILE A 522 14.31 34.50 3.57
N LEU A 523 13.72 33.99 2.48
CA LEU A 523 13.47 34.77 1.26
C LEU A 523 12.57 35.99 1.50
N ARG A 524 11.69 35.93 2.51
CA ARG A 524 10.82 37.03 2.95
C ARG A 524 11.41 37.93 4.04
N HIS A 525 12.69 37.75 4.39
CA HIS A 525 13.40 38.51 5.45
C HIS A 525 12.72 38.41 6.83
N LYS A 526 12.27 37.21 7.20
CA LYS A 526 11.59 36.97 8.47
C LYS A 526 12.45 36.15 9.43
N ARG A 527 12.20 34.84 9.54
CA ARG A 527 12.69 33.98 10.62
C ARG A 527 13.74 32.98 10.10
N TRP A 528 15.00 33.43 10.05
CA TRP A 528 16.12 32.56 9.63
C TRP A 528 16.29 31.33 10.55
N TYR A 529 16.03 31.51 11.85
CA TYR A 529 16.18 30.48 12.87
C TYR A 529 15.31 29.23 12.67
N LEU A 530 14.21 29.32 11.90
CA LEU A 530 13.39 28.14 11.58
C LEU A 530 14.15 27.16 10.71
N CYS A 531 15.06 27.64 9.85
CA CYS A 531 15.90 26.77 9.03
C CYS A 531 16.84 25.96 9.92
N THR A 532 17.50 26.62 10.87
CA THR A 532 18.35 25.97 11.88
C THR A 532 17.60 24.89 12.66
N VAL A 533 16.42 25.22 13.22
CA VAL A 533 15.64 24.25 14.02
C VAL A 533 15.15 23.07 13.18
N PHE A 534 14.57 23.30 12.01
CA PHE A 534 14.04 22.21 11.20
C PHE A 534 15.14 21.34 10.57
N VAL A 535 16.30 21.91 10.23
CA VAL A 535 17.47 21.13 9.81
C VAL A 535 17.97 20.27 10.98
N ALA A 536 18.09 20.85 12.18
CA ALA A 536 18.53 20.11 13.37
C ALA A 536 17.61 18.91 13.66
N VAL A 537 16.29 19.15 13.70
CA VAL A 537 15.28 18.10 13.91
C VAL A 537 15.32 17.07 12.78
N SER A 538 15.44 17.50 11.52
CA SER A 538 15.48 16.58 10.38
C SER A 538 16.72 15.68 10.40
N LEU A 539 17.87 16.20 10.84
CA LEU A 539 19.09 15.41 10.99
C LEU A 539 18.97 14.42 12.16
N PHE A 540 18.41 14.85 13.30
CA PHE A 540 18.09 13.94 14.41
C PHE A 540 17.18 12.80 14.00
N SER A 541 16.24 13.07 13.09
CA SER A 541 15.35 12.03 12.60
C SER A 541 16.02 11.08 11.62
N ASN A 542 16.69 11.60 10.57
CA ASN A 542 17.32 10.76 9.56
C ASN A 542 18.26 11.56 8.63
N TYR A 543 19.56 11.24 8.62
CA TYR A 543 20.55 11.92 7.76
C TYR A 543 20.32 11.68 6.26
N TYR A 544 19.92 10.47 5.85
CA TYR A 544 19.68 10.11 4.45
C TYR A 544 18.52 10.91 3.85
N TYR A 545 17.42 11.06 4.60
CA TYR A 545 16.30 11.90 4.16
C TYR A 545 16.58 13.40 4.28
N LEU A 546 17.40 13.85 5.24
CA LEU A 546 17.87 15.23 5.24
C LEU A 546 18.71 15.53 3.98
N TYR A 547 19.60 14.63 3.58
CA TYR A 547 20.38 14.76 2.34
C TYR A 547 19.45 14.98 1.13
N MET A 548 18.46 14.11 0.94
CA MET A 548 17.46 14.27 -0.12
C MET A 548 16.70 15.61 -0.02
N ASN A 549 16.23 15.96 1.18
CA ASN A 549 15.51 17.21 1.42
C ASN A 549 16.39 18.45 1.19
N THR A 550 17.70 18.35 1.38
CA THR A 550 18.66 19.44 1.13
C THR A 550 18.72 19.77 -0.35
N ILE A 551 18.72 18.76 -1.22
CA ILE A 551 18.60 18.95 -2.67
C ILE A 551 17.27 19.63 -3.00
N ALA A 552 16.16 19.18 -2.40
CA ALA A 552 14.84 19.80 -2.60
C ALA A 552 14.79 21.27 -2.14
N MET A 553 15.42 21.61 -1.02
CA MET A 553 15.56 22.99 -0.52
C MET A 553 16.34 23.86 -1.50
N GLY A 554 17.44 23.32 -2.07
CA GLY A 554 18.22 23.98 -3.11
C GLY A 554 17.40 24.26 -4.37
N VAL A 555 16.69 23.26 -4.89
CA VAL A 555 15.78 23.42 -6.04
C VAL A 555 14.70 24.46 -5.74
N TYR A 556 14.10 24.41 -4.54
CA TYR A 556 13.12 25.39 -4.10
C TYR A 556 13.66 26.82 -4.10
N PHE A 557 14.84 27.03 -3.51
CA PHE A 557 15.53 28.32 -3.48
C PHE A 557 15.79 28.84 -4.90
N LEU A 558 16.37 28.01 -5.78
CA LEU A 558 16.69 28.38 -7.16
C LEU A 558 15.43 28.79 -7.93
N VAL A 559 14.39 27.96 -7.92
CA VAL A 559 13.14 28.26 -8.63
C VAL A 559 12.48 29.53 -8.09
N ARG A 560 12.37 29.70 -6.77
CA ARG A 560 11.78 30.90 -6.16
C ARG A 560 12.59 32.16 -6.46
N PHE A 561 13.91 32.08 -6.42
CA PHE A 561 14.79 33.22 -6.73
C PHE A 561 14.68 33.65 -8.20
N PHE A 562 14.76 32.70 -9.15
CA PHE A 562 14.73 33.03 -10.58
C PHE A 562 13.32 33.34 -11.11
N CYS A 563 12.27 32.80 -10.50
CA CYS A 563 10.89 33.07 -10.89
C CYS A 563 10.27 34.31 -10.22
N GLN A 564 10.93 34.93 -9.23
CA GLN A 564 10.38 36.12 -8.56
C GLN A 564 10.05 37.24 -9.57
N LYS A 565 8.94 37.97 -9.35
CA LYS A 565 8.46 39.00 -10.31
C LYS A 565 9.36 40.23 -10.34
N ASP A 566 9.91 40.60 -9.20
CA ASP A 566 10.71 41.80 -9.01
C ASP A 566 12.13 41.58 -9.53
N ARG A 567 12.48 42.25 -10.63
CA ARG A 567 13.81 42.13 -11.25
C ARG A 567 14.91 42.73 -10.39
N THR A 568 14.60 43.72 -9.54
CA THR A 568 15.60 44.35 -8.66
C THR A 568 16.11 43.39 -7.57
N LYS A 569 15.32 42.36 -7.26
CA LYS A 569 15.69 41.30 -6.31
C LYS A 569 16.50 40.17 -6.95
N LYS A 570 16.67 40.16 -8.28
CA LYS A 570 17.42 39.16 -9.05
C LYS A 570 18.88 39.56 -9.28
N THR A 571 19.48 40.25 -8.34
CA THR A 571 20.90 40.60 -8.41
C THR A 571 21.75 39.48 -7.83
N PHE A 572 22.97 39.32 -8.36
CA PHE A 572 23.94 38.35 -7.83
C PHE A 572 24.23 38.59 -6.33
N GLN A 573 24.28 39.85 -5.89
CA GLN A 573 24.42 40.20 -4.47
C GLN A 573 23.26 39.67 -3.61
N ASN A 574 22.00 39.80 -4.06
CA ASN A 574 20.85 39.27 -3.33
C ASN A 574 20.81 37.74 -3.35
N PHE A 575 21.24 37.12 -4.47
CA PHE A 575 21.39 35.68 -4.56
C PHE A 575 22.38 35.18 -3.51
N MET A 576 23.57 35.78 -3.49
CA MET A 576 24.64 35.37 -2.58
C MET A 576 24.32 35.70 -1.12
N GLY A 577 23.78 36.88 -0.82
CA GLY A 577 23.36 37.23 0.54
C GLY A 577 22.30 36.29 1.09
N ARG A 578 21.31 35.89 0.28
CA ARG A 578 20.30 34.89 0.70
C ARG A 578 20.90 33.50 0.82
N GLY A 579 21.77 33.11 -0.11
CA GLY A 579 22.49 31.84 -0.07
C GLY A 579 23.31 31.71 1.22
N LEU A 580 24.10 32.73 1.58
CA LEU A 580 24.90 32.73 2.81
C LEU A 580 24.05 32.62 4.08
N VAL A 581 22.91 33.31 4.15
CA VAL A 581 22.00 33.18 5.31
C VAL A 581 21.41 31.78 5.38
N ILE A 582 21.01 31.18 4.25
CA ILE A 582 20.52 29.80 4.21
C ILE A 582 21.62 28.83 4.63
N SER A 583 22.81 28.91 4.04
CA SER A 583 23.95 28.06 4.36
C SER A 583 24.38 28.19 5.82
N GLY A 584 24.51 29.42 6.35
CA GLY A 584 24.86 29.63 7.75
C GLY A 584 23.80 29.10 8.72
N SER A 585 22.51 29.31 8.42
CA SER A 585 21.41 28.76 9.23
C SER A 585 21.37 27.24 9.18
N TYR A 586 21.61 26.67 8.00
CA TYR A 586 21.65 25.22 7.76
C TYR A 586 22.82 24.57 8.50
N LEU A 587 24.04 25.11 8.36
CA LEU A 587 25.24 24.62 9.03
C LEU A 587 25.12 24.71 10.56
N LEU A 588 24.51 25.78 11.08
CA LEU A 588 24.22 25.88 12.50
C LEU A 588 23.23 24.79 12.94
N GLY A 589 22.24 24.46 12.10
CA GLY A 589 21.28 23.39 12.37
C GLY A 589 21.96 22.01 12.37
N VAL A 590 22.86 21.76 11.41
CA VAL A 590 23.69 20.54 11.38
C VAL A 590 24.60 20.47 12.61
N ALA A 591 25.22 21.58 13.01
CA ALA A 591 26.07 21.62 14.20
C ALA A 591 25.28 21.31 15.49
N MET A 592 24.03 21.77 15.59
CA MET A 592 23.12 21.47 16.71
C MET A 592 22.68 19.99 16.81
N SER A 593 22.95 19.17 15.80
CA SER A 593 22.60 17.73 15.81
C SER A 593 23.69 16.85 15.19
N CYS A 594 24.94 17.33 15.20
CA CYS A 594 26.07 16.66 14.55
C CYS A 594 26.42 15.29 15.16
N ILE A 595 25.92 14.98 16.37
CA ILE A 595 26.08 13.66 16.98
C ILE A 595 25.56 12.52 16.09
N VAL A 596 24.50 12.75 15.30
CA VAL A 596 24.00 11.74 14.36
C VAL A 596 24.99 11.46 13.22
N LEU A 597 25.77 12.46 12.82
CA LEU A 597 26.82 12.25 11.81
C LEU A 597 27.96 11.40 12.37
N ALA A 598 28.30 11.57 13.64
CA ALA A 598 29.29 10.73 14.31
C ALA A 598 28.79 9.28 14.46
N THR A 599 27.60 9.09 15.03
CA THR A 599 27.10 7.76 15.41
C THR A 599 26.50 6.96 14.25
N THR A 600 25.83 7.60 13.29
CA THR A 600 25.09 6.88 12.23
C THR A 600 25.80 6.97 10.88
N PHE A 601 26.27 8.16 10.49
CA PHE A 601 26.98 8.32 9.21
C PHE A 601 28.41 7.78 9.28
N GLY A 602 29.10 7.98 10.41
CA GLY A 602 30.41 7.35 10.67
C GLY A 602 30.37 5.83 10.53
N ARG A 603 29.35 5.19 11.10
CA ARG A 603 29.10 3.75 10.96
C ARG A 603 28.86 3.32 9.51
N TYR A 604 28.13 4.11 8.72
CA TYR A 604 27.90 3.81 7.30
C TYR A 604 29.22 3.77 6.51
N LEU A 605 30.15 4.70 6.78
CA LEU A 605 31.46 4.74 6.11
C LEU A 605 32.34 3.52 6.43
N GLY A 606 32.19 2.92 7.63
CA GLY A 606 32.89 1.68 8.00
C GLY A 606 32.12 0.40 7.67
N SER A 607 30.95 0.51 7.05
CA SER A 607 30.10 -0.64 6.75
C SER A 607 30.43 -1.27 5.40
N GLY A 608 30.03 -2.53 5.22
CA GLY A 608 30.20 -3.24 3.94
C GLY A 608 29.55 -2.55 2.72
N ARG A 609 28.70 -1.54 2.93
CA ARG A 609 27.99 -0.76 1.89
C ARG A 609 28.67 0.56 1.50
N GLY A 610 29.78 0.94 2.13
CA GLY A 610 30.47 2.21 1.87
C GLY A 610 31.11 2.31 0.49
N ASP A 611 31.58 1.18 -0.07
CA ASP A 611 32.53 1.17 -1.18
C ASP A 611 31.95 0.80 -2.56
N ALA A 612 30.69 0.35 -2.65
CA ALA A 612 30.11 -0.12 -3.92
C ALA A 612 28.88 0.70 -4.34
N ALA A 613 29.03 1.48 -5.41
CA ALA A 613 27.93 2.11 -6.12
C ALA A 613 27.34 1.13 -7.15
N TYR A 614 26.04 0.90 -7.11
CA TYR A 614 25.37 -0.11 -7.91
C TYR A 614 24.39 0.51 -8.92
N ILE A 615 24.63 0.30 -10.23
CA ILE A 615 23.84 0.87 -11.33
C ILE A 615 23.06 -0.25 -12.03
N LYS A 616 21.81 -0.45 -11.60
CA LYS A 616 20.91 -1.48 -12.16
C LYS A 616 20.38 -1.22 -13.56
N THR A 617 20.32 0.05 -13.94
CA THR A 617 19.71 0.46 -15.20
C THR A 617 20.74 0.39 -16.32
N ALA A 618 20.30 0.08 -17.54
CA ALA A 618 21.17 0.01 -18.73
C ALA A 618 22.08 1.24 -18.92
N SER A 619 21.68 2.41 -18.41
CA SER A 619 22.49 3.61 -18.36
C SER A 619 22.00 4.53 -17.25
N LEU A 620 22.85 5.46 -16.78
CA LEU A 620 22.43 6.61 -15.98
C LEU A 620 21.60 7.63 -16.77
N ILE A 621 21.53 7.48 -18.09
CA ILE A 621 20.78 8.40 -18.97
C ILE A 621 19.37 7.87 -19.25
N PHE A 622 19.13 6.56 -19.33
CA PHE A 622 17.82 6.02 -19.69
C PHE A 622 17.42 4.86 -18.80
N TYR A 623 16.20 4.91 -18.27
CA TYR A 623 15.50 3.71 -17.79
C TYR A 623 15.11 2.83 -18.98
N ARG A 624 14.40 1.72 -18.72
CA ARG A 624 13.75 0.91 -19.76
C ARG A 624 12.75 1.74 -20.59
N ALA A 625 12.53 1.33 -21.85
CA ALA A 625 11.76 2.09 -22.85
C ALA A 625 10.33 2.48 -22.38
N GLU A 626 9.71 1.66 -21.54
CA GLU A 626 8.33 1.83 -21.08
C GLU A 626 8.20 2.59 -19.76
N TRP A 627 9.31 3.11 -19.22
CA TRP A 627 9.36 3.74 -17.91
C TRP A 627 8.36 4.90 -17.79
N LEU A 628 8.36 5.84 -18.74
CA LEU A 628 7.47 7.00 -18.69
C LEU A 628 5.98 6.60 -18.84
N VAL A 629 5.69 5.61 -19.67
CA VAL A 629 4.33 5.06 -19.80
C VAL A 629 3.90 4.40 -18.49
N SER A 630 4.82 3.67 -17.84
CA SER A 630 4.59 3.07 -16.53
C SER A 630 4.32 4.14 -15.47
N CYS A 631 5.14 5.18 -15.38
CA CYS A 631 4.92 6.32 -14.47
C CYS A 631 3.56 6.99 -14.71
N PHE A 632 3.15 7.16 -15.97
CA PHE A 632 1.87 7.76 -16.33
C PHE A 632 0.68 6.89 -15.89
N LEU A 633 0.72 5.58 -16.15
CA LEU A 633 -0.36 4.64 -15.81
C LEU A 633 -0.45 4.36 -14.30
N THR A 634 0.67 4.31 -13.59
CA THR A 634 0.67 4.08 -12.14
C THR A 634 0.58 5.37 -11.33
N PHE A 635 0.44 6.53 -11.98
CA PHE A 635 0.30 7.82 -11.29
C PHE A 635 -0.90 7.83 -10.34
N LEU A 636 -1.93 7.03 -10.62
CA LEU A 636 -3.23 7.03 -9.93
C LEU A 636 -3.56 5.79 -9.11
N THR A 637 -2.68 4.77 -9.08
CA THR A 637 -2.93 3.51 -8.35
C THR A 637 -1.80 3.22 -7.38
N THR A 638 -2.16 2.79 -6.16
CA THR A 638 -1.22 2.42 -5.10
C THR A 638 -0.70 0.99 -5.24
N ALA A 639 -1.51 0.07 -5.76
CA ALA A 639 -1.17 -1.34 -5.99
C ALA A 639 -0.05 -1.53 -7.04
N ASN A 640 -0.05 -0.73 -8.12
CA ASN A 640 1.01 -0.81 -9.12
C ASN A 640 2.13 0.21 -8.88
N SER A 641 3.35 -0.15 -9.28
CA SER A 641 4.51 0.76 -9.34
C SER A 641 5.23 0.66 -10.69
N PRO A 642 5.89 1.75 -11.16
CA PRO A 642 6.86 1.70 -12.25
C PRO A 642 8.11 0.88 -11.93
N GLY A 643 8.39 0.54 -10.68
CA GLY A 643 9.64 -0.10 -10.25
C GLY A 643 10.67 0.89 -9.72
N GLU A 644 11.87 0.40 -9.41
CA GLU A 644 12.98 1.16 -8.79
C GLU A 644 12.56 2.03 -7.61
N TRP A 645 11.68 1.50 -6.75
CA TRP A 645 11.10 2.18 -5.58
C TRP A 645 10.31 3.46 -5.89
N MET A 646 10.00 3.76 -7.15
CA MET A 646 9.11 4.88 -7.51
C MET A 646 7.67 4.53 -7.09
N ARG A 647 7.18 5.11 -6.00
CA ARG A 647 5.81 4.90 -5.52
C ARG A 647 5.00 6.20 -5.68
N LEU A 648 4.01 6.19 -6.59
CA LEU A 648 3.19 7.36 -6.96
C LEU A 648 1.79 7.29 -6.36
N GLY A 649 0.84 6.59 -7.00
CA GLY A 649 -0.48 6.26 -6.45
C GLY A 649 -1.27 7.44 -5.88
N HIS A 650 -1.41 8.55 -6.62
CA HIS A 650 -2.11 9.76 -6.18
C HIS A 650 -3.62 9.68 -6.43
N LEU A 651 -4.38 10.54 -5.77
CA LEU A 651 -5.80 10.72 -6.08
C LEU A 651 -5.98 11.32 -7.50
N PRO A 652 -7.02 10.93 -8.27
CA PRO A 652 -7.24 11.39 -9.64
C PRO A 652 -7.30 12.90 -9.83
N ILE A 653 -7.72 13.65 -8.82
CA ILE A 653 -7.73 15.12 -8.85
C ILE A 653 -6.34 15.73 -9.05
N ALA A 654 -5.28 15.04 -8.61
CA ALA A 654 -3.89 15.46 -8.80
C ALA A 654 -3.51 15.52 -10.27
N MET A 655 -3.87 14.48 -11.05
CA MET A 655 -3.58 14.42 -12.48
C MET A 655 -4.31 15.53 -13.24
N LEU A 656 -5.60 15.73 -12.92
CA LEU A 656 -6.39 16.81 -13.52
C LEU A 656 -5.81 18.19 -13.20
N ALA A 657 -5.37 18.41 -11.96
CA ALA A 657 -4.78 19.67 -11.52
C ALA A 657 -3.43 19.95 -12.20
N ILE A 658 -2.56 18.94 -12.34
CA ILE A 658 -1.29 19.06 -13.06
C ILE A 658 -1.52 19.39 -14.53
N ALA A 659 -2.43 18.70 -15.21
CA ALA A 659 -2.77 19.03 -16.59
C ALA A 659 -3.32 20.47 -16.70
N PHE A 660 -4.25 20.83 -15.83
CA PHE A 660 -4.85 22.17 -15.79
C PHE A 660 -3.83 23.28 -15.54
N LEU A 661 -2.82 23.04 -14.69
CA LEU A 661 -1.76 24.00 -14.40
C LEU A 661 -1.10 24.52 -15.69
N PHE A 662 -0.84 23.64 -16.65
CA PHE A 662 -0.15 24.02 -17.90
C PHE A 662 -1.06 24.75 -18.89
N PHE A 663 -2.38 24.61 -18.80
CA PHE A 663 -3.33 25.26 -19.72
C PHE A 663 -3.56 26.76 -19.43
N ARG A 664 -3.46 27.19 -18.17
CA ARG A 664 -3.61 28.61 -17.82
C ARG A 664 -2.27 29.33 -17.79
N LYS A 665 -2.29 30.62 -18.18
CA LYS A 665 -1.12 31.51 -18.00
C LYS A 665 -0.90 31.80 -16.51
N GLY A 666 0.35 31.98 -16.10
CA GLY A 666 0.72 32.25 -14.69
C GLY A 666 1.38 31.04 -14.01
N ARG A 667 1.47 31.08 -12.67
CA ARG A 667 2.02 30.02 -11.80
C ARG A 667 3.39 29.47 -12.26
N LYS A 668 4.29 30.35 -12.72
CA LYS A 668 5.59 29.98 -13.31
C LYS A 668 6.41 29.08 -12.39
N GLU A 669 6.41 29.37 -11.09
CA GLU A 669 7.12 28.59 -10.07
C GLU A 669 6.62 27.15 -10.02
N LEU A 670 5.30 26.95 -9.91
CA LEU A 670 4.70 25.63 -9.82
C LEU A 670 4.89 24.84 -11.12
N LYS A 671 4.82 25.50 -12.28
CA LYS A 671 5.15 24.89 -13.57
C LYS A 671 6.61 24.42 -13.61
N ALA A 672 7.54 25.26 -13.15
CA ALA A 672 8.95 24.91 -13.09
C ALA A 672 9.18 23.71 -12.17
N PHE A 673 8.58 23.70 -10.98
CA PHE A 673 8.63 22.54 -10.06
C PHE A 673 8.08 21.26 -10.70
N SER A 674 6.94 21.32 -11.38
CA SER A 674 6.37 20.16 -12.07
C SER A 674 7.25 19.65 -13.22
N VAL A 675 7.87 20.55 -14.00
CA VAL A 675 8.80 20.16 -15.08
C VAL A 675 10.07 19.54 -14.50
N ILE A 676 10.65 20.14 -13.46
CA ILE A 676 11.84 19.60 -12.79
C ILE A 676 11.54 18.22 -12.21
N ALA A 677 10.39 18.04 -11.55
CA ALA A 677 9.97 16.74 -11.02
C ALA A 677 9.82 15.68 -12.14
N LEU A 678 9.28 16.07 -13.30
CA LEU A 678 9.18 15.18 -14.47
C LEU A 678 10.57 14.82 -15.03
N VAL A 679 11.48 15.79 -15.13
CA VAL A 679 12.86 15.55 -15.55
C VAL A 679 13.55 14.60 -14.58
N PHE A 680 13.46 14.86 -13.28
CA PHE A 680 14.05 13.97 -12.27
C PHE A 680 13.48 12.55 -12.34
N ALA A 681 12.18 12.42 -12.59
CA ALA A 681 11.56 11.10 -12.74
C ALA A 681 11.95 10.41 -14.05
N ALA A 682 12.31 11.15 -15.11
CA ALA A 682 12.60 10.60 -16.43
C ALA A 682 14.01 10.00 -16.54
N PHE A 683 14.99 10.50 -15.77
CA PHE A 683 16.40 10.10 -15.90
C PHE A 683 16.91 9.38 -14.63
N PRO A 684 17.53 8.19 -14.76
CA PRO A 684 18.00 7.42 -13.60
C PRO A 684 19.14 8.07 -12.83
N VAL A 685 19.93 8.95 -13.46
CA VAL A 685 20.95 9.76 -12.78
C VAL A 685 20.41 10.50 -11.57
N PHE A 686 19.14 10.95 -11.58
CA PHE A 686 18.57 11.62 -10.42
C PHE A 686 18.22 10.63 -9.31
N GLY A 687 17.70 9.44 -9.63
CA GLY A 687 17.56 8.36 -8.66
C GLY A 687 18.90 8.02 -7.99
N PHE A 688 19.97 7.95 -8.78
CA PHE A 688 21.34 7.75 -8.30
C PHE A 688 21.81 8.91 -7.39
N ILE A 689 21.67 10.16 -7.81
CA ILE A 689 22.05 11.34 -7.00
C ILE A 689 21.26 11.38 -5.69
N PHE A 690 19.94 11.19 -5.73
CA PHE A 690 19.10 11.22 -4.53
C PHE A 690 19.40 10.07 -3.56
N SER A 691 19.91 8.94 -4.05
CA SER A 691 20.37 7.83 -3.19
C SER A 691 21.72 8.08 -2.49
N GLY A 692 22.36 9.23 -2.73
CA GLY A 692 23.73 9.49 -2.26
C GLY A 692 24.78 8.75 -3.08
N PHE A 693 24.53 8.57 -4.39
CA PHE A 693 25.44 7.88 -5.32
C PHE A 693 25.64 6.39 -4.99
N SER A 694 24.69 5.78 -4.28
CA SER A 694 24.75 4.36 -3.89
C SER A 694 24.02 3.45 -4.88
N ALA A 695 22.81 3.81 -5.32
CA ALA A 695 22.05 3.02 -6.28
C ALA A 695 20.95 3.82 -7.00
N VAL A 696 20.49 3.35 -8.16
CA VAL A 696 19.33 3.97 -8.84
C VAL A 696 18.04 3.64 -8.08
N ILE A 697 17.64 4.51 -7.14
CA ILE A 697 16.47 4.31 -6.26
C ILE A 697 15.64 5.59 -6.17
N ASN A 698 14.33 5.50 -6.46
CA ASN A 698 13.42 6.64 -6.51
C ASN A 698 12.61 6.89 -5.22
N ARG A 699 13.24 6.70 -4.05
CA ARG A 699 12.63 6.98 -2.73
C ARG A 699 12.33 8.48 -2.51
N TRP A 700 12.81 9.36 -3.38
CA TRP A 700 12.51 10.79 -3.37
C TRP A 700 11.11 11.13 -3.94
N SER A 701 10.31 10.13 -4.36
CA SER A 701 9.00 10.34 -5.01
C SER A 701 8.00 11.14 -4.18
N TYR A 702 8.14 11.19 -2.84
CA TYR A 702 7.33 12.07 -1.98
C TYR A 702 7.46 13.56 -2.32
N MET A 703 8.56 13.98 -2.95
CA MET A 703 8.73 15.35 -3.46
C MET A 703 7.80 15.62 -4.65
N ILE A 704 7.61 14.62 -5.53
CA ILE A 704 6.62 14.69 -6.62
C ILE A 704 5.23 14.82 -6.01
N THR A 705 4.95 14.03 -4.97
CA THR A 705 3.69 14.10 -4.23
C THR A 705 3.45 15.48 -3.63
N LEU A 706 4.47 16.12 -3.05
CA LEU A 706 4.34 17.47 -2.51
C LEU A 706 3.94 18.47 -3.61
N VAL A 707 4.62 18.42 -4.77
CA VAL A 707 4.32 19.30 -5.91
C VAL A 707 2.91 19.02 -6.44
N ALA A 708 2.51 17.76 -6.57
CA ALA A 708 1.18 17.36 -7.01
C ALA A 708 0.08 17.85 -6.05
N ALA A 709 0.26 17.62 -4.75
CA ALA A 709 -0.65 18.04 -3.70
C ALA A 709 -0.79 19.57 -3.63
N PHE A 710 0.33 20.31 -3.67
CA PHE A 710 0.29 21.78 -3.69
C PHE A 710 -0.36 22.31 -4.98
N THR A 711 -0.18 21.60 -6.11
CA THR A 711 -0.85 21.92 -7.37
C THR A 711 -2.36 21.76 -7.28
N VAL A 712 -2.85 20.71 -6.63
CA VAL A 712 -4.29 20.55 -6.33
C VAL A 712 -4.78 21.72 -5.49
N THR A 713 -4.09 22.04 -4.40
CA THR A 713 -4.51 23.13 -3.51
C THR A 713 -4.56 24.49 -4.21
N GLU A 714 -3.58 24.78 -5.06
CA GLU A 714 -3.48 26.03 -5.81
C GLU A 714 -4.47 26.12 -6.98
N CYS A 715 -4.70 25.02 -7.71
CA CYS A 715 -5.52 25.02 -8.92
C CYS A 715 -7.01 24.75 -8.65
N TYR A 716 -7.36 24.07 -7.55
CA TYR A 716 -8.73 23.64 -7.29
C TYR A 716 -9.78 24.77 -7.38
N PRO A 717 -9.57 25.96 -6.77
CA PRO A 717 -10.55 27.05 -6.88
C PRO A 717 -10.82 27.45 -8.33
N ASP A 718 -9.78 27.55 -9.15
CA ASP A 718 -9.87 27.92 -10.55
C ASP A 718 -10.48 26.81 -11.43
N MET A 719 -10.31 25.55 -11.04
CA MET A 719 -10.90 24.39 -11.72
C MET A 719 -12.42 24.31 -11.52
N LEU A 720 -13.01 25.12 -10.64
CA LEU A 720 -14.46 25.30 -10.56
C LEU A 720 -15.00 26.22 -11.67
N GLU A 721 -14.12 26.85 -12.46
CA GLU A 721 -14.46 27.76 -13.56
C GLU A 721 -13.78 27.34 -14.88
N LEU A 722 -13.96 26.10 -15.30
CA LEU A 722 -13.32 25.55 -16.50
C LEU A 722 -13.97 26.07 -17.80
N LYS A 723 -13.12 26.52 -18.72
CA LYS A 723 -13.50 26.88 -20.09
C LYS A 723 -13.81 25.63 -20.92
N LYS A 724 -14.60 25.78 -21.99
CA LYS A 724 -14.92 24.66 -22.92
C LYS A 724 -13.66 24.03 -23.55
N SER A 725 -12.62 24.80 -23.83
CA SER A 725 -11.34 24.27 -24.33
C SER A 725 -10.64 23.42 -23.26
N GLU A 726 -10.55 23.92 -22.02
CA GLU A 726 -9.92 23.21 -20.90
C GLU A 726 -10.64 21.88 -20.62
N LYS A 727 -11.99 21.86 -20.67
CA LYS A 727 -12.80 20.64 -20.55
C LYS A 727 -12.48 19.60 -21.63
N ARG A 728 -12.31 20.03 -22.89
CA ARG A 728 -11.97 19.13 -24.01
C ARG A 728 -10.58 18.53 -23.86
N VAL A 729 -9.60 19.31 -23.42
CA VAL A 729 -8.23 18.81 -23.24
C VAL A 729 -8.17 17.80 -22.08
N LEU A 730 -8.83 18.08 -20.96
CA LEU A 730 -8.93 17.11 -19.86
C LEU A 730 -9.65 15.82 -20.28
N ALA A 731 -10.70 15.91 -21.11
CA ALA A 731 -11.34 14.74 -21.70
C ALA A 731 -10.40 13.96 -22.62
N GLY A 732 -9.60 14.65 -23.43
CA GLY A 732 -8.57 14.03 -24.28
C GLY A 732 -7.48 13.31 -23.48
N LEU A 733 -7.00 13.92 -22.38
CA LEU A 733 -6.05 13.29 -21.45
C LEU A 733 -6.62 11.97 -20.89
N MET A 734 -7.88 11.99 -20.44
CA MET A 734 -8.54 10.78 -19.97
C MET A 734 -8.71 9.75 -21.08
N ALA A 735 -9.04 10.17 -22.30
CA ALA A 735 -9.14 9.25 -23.44
C ALA A 735 -7.80 8.55 -23.73
N VAL A 736 -6.68 9.28 -23.67
CA VAL A 736 -5.33 8.69 -23.80
C VAL A 736 -5.05 7.72 -22.65
N TYR A 737 -5.31 8.12 -21.40
CA TYR A 737 -5.14 7.23 -20.25
C TYR A 737 -6.00 5.97 -20.37
N GLY A 738 -7.28 6.12 -20.71
CA GLY A 738 -8.21 5.00 -20.90
C GLY A 738 -7.79 4.09 -22.04
N PHE A 739 -7.31 4.64 -23.16
CA PHE A 739 -6.79 3.84 -24.27
C PHE A 739 -5.62 2.98 -23.81
N LEU A 740 -4.64 3.56 -23.12
CA LEU A 740 -3.50 2.83 -22.59
C LEU A 740 -3.89 1.84 -21.48
N ALA A 741 -4.88 2.17 -20.66
CA ALA A 741 -5.34 1.34 -19.55
C ALA A 741 -6.12 0.08 -19.97
N PHE A 742 -6.84 0.11 -21.11
CA PHE A 742 -7.65 -1.01 -21.59
C PHE A 742 -7.05 -1.73 -22.80
N PHE A 743 -6.26 -1.04 -23.62
CA PHE A 743 -5.70 -1.58 -24.86
C PHE A 743 -4.17 -1.55 -24.90
N GLY A 744 -3.52 -0.98 -23.89
CA GLY A 744 -2.06 -0.95 -23.80
C GLY A 744 -1.48 -2.31 -23.42
N LYS A 745 -0.28 -2.61 -23.92
CA LYS A 745 0.45 -3.86 -23.60
C LYS A 745 1.09 -3.85 -22.20
N TYR A 746 1.29 -2.66 -21.61
CA TYR A 746 2.03 -2.49 -20.36
C TYR A 746 1.13 -2.07 -19.21
N LYS A 747 1.22 -2.78 -18.08
CA LYS A 747 0.50 -2.48 -16.82
C LYS A 747 -1.02 -2.27 -17.00
N SER A 748 -1.64 -2.89 -18.01
CA SER A 748 -3.10 -2.93 -18.20
C SER A 748 -3.76 -3.89 -17.18
N THR A 749 -3.61 -3.59 -15.89
CA THR A 749 -4.17 -4.36 -14.78
C THR A 749 -5.56 -3.83 -14.40
N LEU A 750 -6.31 -4.65 -13.66
CA LEU A 750 -7.61 -4.25 -13.11
C LEU A 750 -7.52 -2.94 -12.30
N TYR A 751 -6.41 -2.72 -11.58
CA TYR A 751 -6.16 -1.52 -10.79
C TYR A 751 -6.04 -0.26 -11.65
N VAL A 752 -5.33 -0.35 -12.78
CA VAL A 752 -5.16 0.78 -13.72
C VAL A 752 -6.48 1.10 -14.43
N GLN A 753 -7.27 0.08 -14.76
CA GLN A 753 -8.61 0.23 -15.33
C GLN A 753 -9.58 0.87 -14.33
N ALA A 754 -9.56 0.44 -13.07
CA ALA A 754 -10.35 1.06 -12.00
C ALA A 754 -9.90 2.50 -11.72
N ALA A 755 -8.60 2.79 -11.74
CA ALA A 755 -8.07 4.15 -11.63
C ALA A 755 -8.57 5.07 -12.76
N PHE A 756 -8.73 4.56 -14.00
CA PHE A 756 -9.39 5.30 -15.07
C PHE A 756 -10.86 5.62 -14.74
N VAL A 757 -11.62 4.66 -14.22
CA VAL A 757 -13.01 4.89 -13.81
C VAL A 757 -13.09 5.98 -12.75
N LEU A 758 -12.22 5.92 -11.73
CA LEU A 758 -12.15 6.95 -10.68
C LEU A 758 -11.73 8.32 -11.22
N LEU A 759 -10.85 8.37 -12.22
CA LEU A 759 -10.47 9.60 -12.92
C LEU A 759 -11.67 10.22 -13.66
N VAL A 760 -12.43 9.40 -14.40
CA VAL A 760 -13.65 9.84 -15.09
C VAL A 760 -14.69 10.34 -14.08
N VAL A 761 -14.95 9.59 -13.01
CA VAL A 761 -15.91 9.99 -11.96
C VAL A 761 -15.48 11.31 -11.30
N THR A 762 -14.18 11.47 -11.01
CA THR A 762 -13.63 12.70 -10.44
C THR A 762 -13.82 13.89 -11.38
N PHE A 763 -13.58 13.70 -12.68
CA PHE A 763 -13.83 14.72 -13.69
C PHE A 763 -15.32 15.07 -13.80
N LEU A 764 -16.22 14.09 -13.77
CA LEU A 764 -17.66 14.32 -13.79
C LEU A 764 -18.14 15.12 -12.57
N VAL A 765 -17.64 14.79 -11.37
CA VAL A 765 -17.93 15.56 -10.14
C VAL A 765 -17.38 16.98 -10.26
N LEU A 766 -16.19 17.17 -10.85
CA LEU A 766 -15.62 18.50 -11.09
C LEU A 766 -16.48 19.32 -12.08
N LEU A 767 -17.02 18.69 -13.13
CA LEU A 767 -17.95 19.32 -14.07
C LEU A 767 -19.29 19.67 -13.41
N PHE A 768 -19.77 18.86 -12.47
CA PHE A 768 -20.97 19.15 -11.70
C PHE A 768 -20.76 20.32 -10.73
N ASN A 769 -19.56 20.41 -10.15
CA ASN A 769 -19.16 21.42 -9.18
C ASN A 769 -18.82 22.79 -9.78
N GLN A 770 -18.95 22.98 -11.10
CA GLN A 770 -18.67 24.25 -11.75
C GLN A 770 -19.49 25.41 -11.15
N GLU A 771 -18.91 26.59 -11.00
CA GLU A 771 -19.55 27.75 -10.37
C GLU A 771 -20.82 28.20 -11.11
N GLU A 772 -20.84 28.04 -12.44
CA GLU A 772 -22.01 28.30 -13.30
C GLU A 772 -23.27 27.54 -12.83
N ASN A 773 -23.11 26.37 -12.21
CA ASN A 773 -24.21 25.58 -11.68
C ASN A 773 -24.71 26.15 -10.34
N ARG A 774 -25.56 27.18 -10.41
CA ARG A 774 -26.16 27.86 -9.24
C ARG A 774 -27.26 27.08 -8.52
N ARG A 775 -27.70 25.93 -9.08
CA ARG A 775 -28.77 25.10 -8.49
C ARG A 775 -28.33 24.37 -7.22
N VAL A 776 -27.02 24.23 -7.01
CA VAL A 776 -26.43 23.47 -5.91
C VAL A 776 -25.59 24.39 -5.04
N SER A 777 -25.81 24.34 -3.72
CA SER A 777 -25.07 25.18 -2.78
C SER A 777 -23.57 24.82 -2.74
N LYS A 778 -22.71 25.80 -2.43
CA LYS A 778 -21.26 25.58 -2.28
C LYS A 778 -20.93 24.46 -1.28
N ALA A 779 -21.64 24.40 -0.15
CA ALA A 779 -21.49 23.34 0.84
C ALA A 779 -21.81 21.95 0.27
N ALA A 780 -22.84 21.82 -0.55
CA ALA A 780 -23.19 20.55 -1.20
C ALA A 780 -22.12 20.11 -2.23
N LYS A 781 -21.56 21.05 -2.99
CA LYS A 781 -20.45 20.79 -3.94
C LYS A 781 -19.19 20.30 -3.20
N GLN A 782 -18.84 20.95 -2.10
CA GLN A 782 -17.72 20.57 -1.23
C GLN A 782 -17.96 19.20 -0.58
N CYS A 783 -19.15 18.97 -0.04
CA CYS A 783 -19.56 17.68 0.49
C CYS A 783 -19.41 16.56 -0.54
N LEU A 784 -19.84 16.80 -1.79
CA LEU A 784 -19.75 15.80 -2.86
C LEU A 784 -18.29 15.45 -3.17
N MET A 785 -17.43 16.46 -3.23
CA MET A 785 -16.00 16.25 -3.43
C MET A 785 -15.36 15.51 -2.24
N LEU A 786 -15.76 15.79 -1.00
CA LEU A 786 -15.29 15.06 0.18
C LEU A 786 -15.76 13.60 0.21
N CYS A 787 -17.03 13.33 -0.11
CA CYS A 787 -17.55 11.97 -0.19
C CYS A 787 -16.84 11.16 -1.28
N LEU A 788 -16.62 11.77 -2.45
CA LEU A 788 -15.84 11.15 -3.51
C LEU A 788 -14.39 10.88 -3.05
N THR A 789 -13.76 11.86 -2.42
CA THR A 789 -12.39 11.72 -1.90
C THR A 789 -12.31 10.58 -0.88
N ALA A 790 -13.24 10.51 0.07
CA ALA A 790 -13.35 9.43 1.04
C ALA A 790 -13.50 8.05 0.36
N GLY A 791 -14.38 7.94 -0.64
CA GLY A 791 -14.54 6.70 -1.41
C GLY A 791 -13.28 6.29 -2.17
N ILE A 792 -12.54 7.26 -2.73
CA ILE A 792 -11.26 6.99 -3.40
C ILE A 792 -10.19 6.59 -2.39
N VAL A 793 -10.13 7.23 -1.22
CA VAL A 793 -9.18 6.86 -0.15
C VAL A 793 -9.41 5.41 0.30
N LEU A 794 -10.67 5.05 0.57
CA LEU A 794 -11.04 3.67 0.90
C LEU A 794 -10.64 2.71 -0.21
N TYR A 795 -10.91 3.06 -1.48
CA TYR A 795 -10.51 2.24 -2.62
C TYR A 795 -9.00 2.09 -2.75
N GLN A 796 -8.21 3.15 -2.54
CA GLN A 796 -6.74 3.07 -2.64
C GLN A 796 -6.17 2.15 -1.55
N GLY A 797 -6.71 2.22 -0.32
CA GLY A 797 -6.41 1.28 0.76
C GLY A 797 -6.76 -0.15 0.37
N PHE A 798 -8.02 -0.39 0.03
CA PHE A 798 -8.53 -1.70 -0.40
C PHE A 798 -7.77 -2.29 -1.58
N SER A 799 -7.45 -1.48 -2.60
CA SER A 799 -6.74 -1.95 -3.79
C SER A 799 -5.32 -2.42 -3.48
N LEU A 800 -4.65 -1.78 -2.52
CA LEU A 800 -3.29 -2.13 -2.13
C LEU A 800 -3.30 -3.27 -1.10
N TYR A 801 -4.05 -3.13 -0.02
CA TYR A 801 -3.95 -4.05 1.10
C TYR A 801 -4.71 -5.34 0.84
N GLU A 802 -5.96 -5.26 0.37
CA GLU A 802 -6.80 -6.43 0.17
C GLU A 802 -6.63 -7.03 -1.23
N MET A 803 -6.77 -6.24 -2.30
CA MET A 803 -6.75 -6.80 -3.66
C MET A 803 -5.34 -7.24 -4.10
N ASP A 804 -4.31 -6.44 -3.83
CA ASP A 804 -2.92 -6.79 -4.14
C ASP A 804 -2.31 -7.73 -3.08
N GLY A 805 -3.05 -8.00 -1.99
CA GLY A 805 -2.66 -8.97 -0.96
C GLY A 805 -1.64 -8.46 0.06
N VAL A 806 -1.23 -7.19 0.00
CA VAL A 806 -0.21 -6.60 0.88
C VAL A 806 -0.59 -6.71 2.37
N ILE A 807 -1.88 -6.82 2.71
CA ILE A 807 -2.34 -7.00 4.10
C ILE A 807 -1.81 -8.28 4.75
N HIS A 808 -1.50 -9.30 3.96
CA HIS A 808 -0.95 -10.57 4.44
C HIS A 808 0.49 -10.44 4.92
N ASP A 809 1.20 -9.39 4.49
CA ASP A 809 2.57 -9.10 4.91
C ASP A 809 2.62 -8.27 6.21
N PHE A 810 1.51 -8.17 6.95
CA PHE A 810 1.45 -7.50 8.24
C PHE A 810 1.03 -8.49 9.35
N THR A 811 1.52 -8.27 10.56
CA THR A 811 1.28 -9.16 11.70
C THR A 811 -0.10 -8.91 12.32
N ALA A 812 -0.65 -9.91 13.00
CA ALA A 812 -1.76 -9.76 13.95
C ALA A 812 -1.24 -9.30 15.33
N PRO A 813 -2.11 -8.74 16.20
CA PRO A 813 -1.72 -8.40 17.57
C PRO A 813 -1.14 -9.60 18.32
N GLY A 814 0.04 -9.43 18.92
CA GLY A 814 0.81 -10.45 19.63
C GLY A 814 1.71 -11.31 18.74
N GLU A 815 1.50 -11.31 17.42
CA GLU A 815 2.28 -12.14 16.49
C GLU A 815 3.73 -11.63 16.38
N ALA A 816 3.98 -10.32 16.43
CA ALA A 816 5.35 -9.82 16.35
C ALA A 816 6.17 -10.24 17.58
N VAL A 817 5.59 -10.13 18.78
CA VAL A 817 6.24 -10.60 20.02
C VAL A 817 6.41 -12.13 20.01
N MET A 818 5.41 -12.89 19.57
CA MET A 818 5.53 -14.36 19.51
C MET A 818 6.64 -14.80 18.55
N GLU A 819 6.73 -14.20 17.36
CA GLU A 819 7.77 -14.54 16.39
C GLU A 819 9.17 -14.12 16.87
N GLU A 820 9.27 -12.99 17.58
CA GLU A 820 10.50 -12.54 18.25
C GLU A 820 10.97 -13.54 19.32
N MET A 821 10.04 -14.08 20.10
CA MET A 821 10.34 -15.08 21.12
C MET A 821 10.67 -16.46 20.54
N ASN A 822 10.30 -16.78 19.30
CA ASN A 822 10.39 -18.13 18.71
C ASN A 822 11.83 -18.56 18.31
N THR A 823 12.74 -18.64 19.29
CA THR A 823 14.13 -19.07 19.12
C THR A 823 14.54 -20.11 20.18
N PRO A 824 15.29 -21.17 19.79
CA PRO A 824 15.80 -22.17 20.73
C PRO A 824 16.93 -21.61 21.62
N LEU A 825 17.54 -20.50 21.22
CA LEU A 825 18.66 -19.87 21.95
C LEU A 825 18.27 -19.35 23.34
N ARG A 826 16.97 -19.18 23.63
CA ARG A 826 16.48 -18.90 24.98
C ARG A 826 16.85 -19.98 25.99
N ALA A 827 16.99 -21.24 25.55
CA ALA A 827 17.39 -22.33 26.45
C ALA A 827 18.85 -22.21 26.92
N VAL A 828 19.70 -21.44 26.21
CA VAL A 828 21.12 -21.35 26.55
C VAL A 828 21.33 -20.71 27.93
N SER A 829 20.48 -19.76 28.33
CA SER A 829 20.57 -19.16 29.67
C SER A 829 20.31 -20.15 30.81
N GLU A 830 19.64 -21.29 30.54
CA GLU A 830 19.41 -22.35 31.55
C GLU A 830 20.67 -23.19 31.83
N VAL A 831 21.70 -23.10 30.98
CA VAL A 831 22.99 -23.82 31.19
C VAL A 831 23.75 -23.25 32.39
N GLY A 832 23.55 -21.97 32.72
CA GLY A 832 24.20 -21.31 33.86
C GLY A 832 25.70 -21.00 33.65
N ASP A 833 26.14 -20.87 32.40
CA ASP A 833 27.50 -20.42 32.08
C ASP A 833 27.59 -18.89 32.18
N GLU A 834 28.46 -18.40 33.05
CA GLU A 834 28.72 -16.96 33.28
C GLU A 834 29.91 -16.43 32.45
N SER A 835 30.66 -17.31 31.77
CA SER A 835 31.77 -16.91 30.91
C SER A 835 31.26 -16.24 29.63
N PHE A 836 32.13 -15.51 28.94
CA PHE A 836 31.76 -15.02 27.61
C PHE A 836 31.70 -16.18 26.61
N TYR A 837 30.56 -16.28 25.93
CA TYR A 837 30.38 -17.14 24.78
C TYR A 837 29.46 -16.48 23.77
N ARG A 838 29.49 -17.00 22.54
CA ARG A 838 28.41 -16.83 21.55
C ARG A 838 27.64 -18.12 21.37
N SER A 839 26.42 -17.97 20.90
CA SER A 839 25.55 -19.09 20.56
C SER A 839 25.17 -19.07 19.08
N ALA A 840 24.94 -20.24 18.51
CA ALA A 840 24.53 -20.42 17.13
C ALA A 840 23.34 -21.38 17.02
N MET A 841 22.76 -21.46 15.82
CA MET A 841 21.67 -22.38 15.52
C MET A 841 21.75 -22.82 14.05
N PRO A 842 21.13 -23.94 13.66
CA PRO A 842 21.26 -24.48 12.30
C PRO A 842 20.71 -23.56 11.22
N LYS A 843 19.59 -22.91 11.53
CA LYS A 843 18.91 -22.06 10.59
C LYS A 843 18.26 -20.90 11.31
N LEU A 844 18.82 -19.71 11.07
CA LEU A 844 18.24 -18.47 11.53
C LEU A 844 17.02 -18.11 10.70
N ALA A 845 15.89 -17.87 11.38
CA ALA A 845 14.75 -17.24 10.75
C ALA A 845 15.02 -15.74 10.57
N TYR A 846 14.62 -15.15 9.44
CA TYR A 846 14.88 -13.74 9.15
C TYR A 846 14.34 -12.81 10.26
N TYR A 847 13.18 -13.16 10.81
CA TYR A 847 12.53 -12.41 11.88
C TYR A 847 13.21 -12.55 13.25
N THR A 848 13.95 -13.63 13.51
CA THR A 848 14.68 -13.82 14.78
C THR A 848 16.10 -13.27 14.76
N SER A 849 16.52 -12.60 13.69
CA SER A 849 17.93 -12.28 13.47
C SER A 849 18.51 -11.18 14.37
N ASN A 850 17.68 -10.30 14.93
CA ASN A 850 18.10 -9.25 15.89
C ASN A 850 17.62 -9.51 17.33
N MET A 851 17.10 -10.72 17.60
CA MET A 851 16.69 -11.12 18.95
C MET A 851 17.81 -11.18 19.98
N PRO A 852 19.09 -11.46 19.63
CA PRO A 852 20.15 -11.47 20.62
C PRO A 852 20.18 -10.17 21.46
N SER A 853 20.03 -9.00 20.82
CA SER A 853 20.00 -7.70 21.50
C SER A 853 18.77 -7.49 22.39
N VAL A 854 17.63 -8.12 22.08
CA VAL A 854 16.40 -7.98 22.87
C VAL A 854 16.35 -8.96 24.04
N LEU A 855 16.90 -10.15 23.85
CA LEU A 855 16.88 -11.23 24.85
C LEU A 855 18.14 -11.29 25.72
N GLY A 856 19.16 -10.48 25.41
CA GLY A 856 20.36 -10.35 26.24
C GLY A 856 21.34 -11.51 26.14
N TYR A 857 21.46 -12.16 24.97
CA TYR A 857 22.48 -13.19 24.71
C TYR A 857 23.35 -12.81 23.50
N ASN A 858 24.56 -13.37 23.43
CA ASN A 858 25.46 -13.14 22.29
C ASN A 858 25.29 -14.23 21.23
N SER A 859 25.25 -13.84 19.95
CA SER A 859 25.08 -14.77 18.83
C SER A 859 25.89 -14.30 17.62
N ASN A 860 26.30 -15.23 16.76
CA ASN A 860 26.97 -14.90 15.50
C ASN A 860 26.02 -14.41 14.39
N THR A 861 24.87 -13.82 14.73
CA THR A 861 23.82 -13.40 13.78
C THR A 861 23.35 -11.97 14.02
N THR A 862 23.07 -11.21 12.97
CA THR A 862 22.44 -9.87 13.07
C THR A 862 21.85 -9.41 11.74
N VAL A 863 20.82 -8.55 11.78
CA VAL A 863 20.33 -7.81 10.61
C VAL A 863 20.59 -6.32 10.82
N SER A 864 21.50 -5.76 10.03
CA SER A 864 21.80 -4.34 10.05
C SER A 864 22.21 -3.85 8.67
N SER A 865 21.64 -2.74 8.23
CA SER A 865 22.05 -2.10 6.98
C SER A 865 23.46 -1.52 7.03
N THR A 866 24.13 -1.53 8.18
CA THR A 866 25.43 -0.88 8.40
C THR A 866 26.32 -1.69 9.34
N TYR A 867 26.30 -3.03 9.31
CA TYR A 867 27.27 -3.81 10.11
C TYR A 867 28.70 -3.67 9.55
N ASN A 868 29.69 -3.99 10.37
CA ASN A 868 31.11 -3.79 10.09
C ASN A 868 31.55 -4.47 8.78
N GLY A 869 32.20 -3.72 7.88
CA GLY A 869 32.69 -4.21 6.60
C GLY A 869 33.72 -5.33 6.71
N ARG A 870 34.55 -5.36 7.77
CA ARG A 870 35.55 -6.41 8.00
C ARG A 870 34.93 -7.79 8.23
N ILE A 871 33.73 -7.86 8.81
CA ILE A 871 32.99 -9.12 8.97
C ILE A 871 32.58 -9.66 7.59
N LYS A 872 32.12 -8.78 6.70
CA LYS A 872 31.77 -9.15 5.31
C LYS A 872 33.01 -9.64 4.57
N ASP A 873 34.13 -8.95 4.69
CA ASP A 873 35.38 -9.34 4.01
C ASP A 873 35.87 -10.70 4.51
N TYR A 874 35.83 -10.95 5.83
CA TYR A 874 36.12 -12.25 6.42
C TYR A 874 35.24 -13.37 5.83
N LEU A 875 33.91 -13.18 5.80
CA LEU A 875 32.99 -14.20 5.29
C LEU A 875 33.15 -14.44 3.79
N ARG A 876 33.42 -13.37 3.02
CA ARG A 876 33.71 -13.47 1.59
C ARG A 876 34.98 -14.27 1.33
N GLN A 877 36.06 -13.97 2.06
CA GLN A 877 37.35 -14.64 1.90
C GLN A 877 37.34 -16.12 2.32
N MET A 878 36.40 -16.50 3.19
CA MET A 878 36.14 -17.89 3.57
C MET A 878 35.12 -18.59 2.65
N GLY A 879 34.60 -17.91 1.63
CA GLY A 879 33.57 -18.42 0.72
C GLY A 879 32.23 -18.75 1.41
N CYS A 880 31.94 -18.15 2.57
CA CYS A 880 30.74 -18.42 3.34
C CYS A 880 29.47 -18.07 2.55
N THR A 881 28.40 -18.83 2.72
CA THR A 881 27.10 -18.61 2.04
C THR A 881 25.98 -18.18 3.00
N SER A 882 26.29 -18.02 4.29
CA SER A 882 25.38 -17.59 5.37
C SER A 882 25.45 -16.08 5.67
N TYR A 883 25.54 -15.22 4.66
CA TYR A 883 25.47 -13.76 4.84
C TYR A 883 24.91 -13.02 3.61
N SER A 884 24.61 -11.73 3.78
CA SER A 884 24.32 -10.78 2.70
C SER A 884 24.82 -9.38 3.07
N MET A 885 24.65 -8.41 2.17
CA MET A 885 25.03 -7.01 2.40
C MET A 885 24.36 -6.34 3.61
N THR A 886 23.32 -6.94 4.18
CA THR A 886 22.60 -6.40 5.35
C THR A 886 22.37 -7.42 6.46
N GLN A 887 22.85 -8.66 6.30
CA GLN A 887 22.52 -9.75 7.23
C GLN A 887 23.74 -10.64 7.46
N LEU A 888 23.97 -10.99 8.71
CA LEU A 888 24.87 -12.04 9.16
C LEU A 888 24.00 -13.20 9.67
N LYS A 889 24.11 -14.39 9.08
CA LYS A 889 23.26 -15.55 9.39
C LYS A 889 24.05 -16.72 10.01
N GLY A 890 25.24 -16.45 10.53
CA GLY A 890 26.14 -17.43 11.14
C GLY A 890 27.31 -17.83 10.23
N MET A 891 28.04 -18.87 10.64
CA MET A 891 29.32 -19.30 10.05
C MET A 891 29.22 -20.57 9.20
N ASN A 892 28.14 -20.73 8.43
CA ASN A 892 27.95 -21.89 7.54
C ASN A 892 27.95 -23.27 8.25
N ASN A 893 27.68 -23.31 9.55
CA ASN A 893 27.70 -24.53 10.36
C ASN A 893 29.08 -25.23 10.32
N ARG A 894 30.18 -24.46 10.22
CA ARG A 894 31.56 -24.94 10.06
C ARG A 894 32.27 -24.92 11.41
N THR A 895 32.73 -26.07 11.90
CA THR A 895 33.38 -26.16 13.22
C THR A 895 34.57 -25.20 13.36
N PHE A 896 35.41 -25.08 12.31
CA PHE A 896 36.59 -24.21 12.31
C PHE A 896 36.25 -22.73 12.57
N LEU A 897 35.24 -22.23 11.86
CA LEU A 897 34.83 -20.82 11.96
C LEU A 897 34.05 -20.55 13.25
N ASP A 898 33.23 -21.50 13.70
CA ASP A 898 32.50 -21.41 14.97
C ASP A 898 33.48 -21.37 16.18
N ALA A 899 34.54 -22.18 16.16
CA ALA A 899 35.60 -22.15 17.18
C ALA A 899 36.28 -20.78 17.27
N LEU A 900 36.74 -20.22 16.14
CA LEU A 900 37.37 -18.90 16.06
C LEU A 900 36.44 -17.75 16.48
N ALA A 901 35.13 -17.92 16.29
CA ALA A 901 34.10 -16.95 16.64
C ALA A 901 33.59 -17.05 18.09
N ALA A 902 34.25 -17.84 18.94
CA ALA A 902 33.85 -18.12 20.32
C ALA A 902 32.41 -18.67 20.45
N VAL A 903 31.98 -19.45 19.45
CA VAL A 903 30.66 -20.11 19.48
C VAL A 903 30.76 -21.38 20.33
N LYS A 904 30.27 -21.27 21.58
CA LYS A 904 30.28 -22.37 22.55
C LYS A 904 28.98 -23.16 22.54
N TYR A 905 27.85 -22.49 22.37
CA TYR A 905 26.54 -23.16 22.43
C TYR A 905 25.84 -23.19 21.08
N TYR A 906 25.16 -24.28 20.83
CA TYR A 906 24.33 -24.46 19.64
C TYR A 906 22.98 -25.03 20.06
N ALA A 907 21.88 -24.42 19.62
CA ALA A 907 20.55 -24.84 20.04
C ALA A 907 19.59 -25.06 18.87
N TYR A 908 18.70 -26.04 19.01
CA TYR A 908 17.68 -26.35 18.02
C TYR A 908 16.38 -26.84 18.66
N PHE A 909 15.28 -26.71 17.92
CA PHE A 909 13.97 -27.26 18.28
C PHE A 909 13.79 -28.63 17.64
N ASP A 910 13.38 -29.61 18.43
CA ASP A 910 13.01 -30.98 18.07
C ASP A 910 14.13 -31.76 17.35
N GLU A 911 14.50 -31.33 16.15
CA GLU A 911 15.61 -31.85 15.35
C GLU A 911 16.42 -30.70 14.72
N PRO A 912 17.76 -30.85 14.56
CA PRO A 912 18.60 -29.76 14.09
C PRO A 912 18.39 -29.42 12.60
N GLY A 913 17.81 -30.32 11.80
CA GLY A 913 17.56 -30.13 10.37
C GLY A 913 18.81 -30.15 9.47
N LEU A 914 19.99 -29.91 10.05
CA LEU A 914 21.32 -30.16 9.49
C LEU A 914 22.13 -30.97 10.52
N PRO A 915 23.11 -31.79 10.09
CA PRO A 915 24.05 -32.41 11.00
C PRO A 915 24.69 -31.37 11.89
N LEU A 916 24.88 -31.71 13.16
CA LEU A 916 25.66 -30.86 14.06
C LEU A 916 27.09 -30.76 13.52
N PRO A 917 27.74 -29.58 13.63
CA PRO A 917 29.16 -29.50 13.35
C PRO A 917 29.92 -30.47 14.26
N TYR A 918 31.12 -30.86 13.82
CA TYR A 918 31.97 -31.72 14.63
C TYR A 918 32.24 -31.10 16.02
N GLY A 919 32.23 -31.94 17.06
CA GLY A 919 32.59 -31.54 18.42
C GLY A 919 31.47 -31.00 19.29
N TYR A 920 30.23 -30.95 18.82
CA TYR A 920 29.07 -30.55 19.64
C TYR A 920 28.50 -31.73 20.43
N LYS A 921 28.28 -31.55 21.74
CA LYS A 921 27.68 -32.55 22.63
C LYS A 921 26.48 -31.99 23.36
N ASP A 922 25.41 -32.76 23.48
CA ASP A 922 24.21 -32.36 24.24
C ASP A 922 24.55 -32.09 25.71
N VAL A 923 24.15 -30.92 26.21
CA VAL A 923 24.37 -30.50 27.61
C VAL A 923 23.08 -30.17 28.34
N LEU A 924 22.03 -29.79 27.60
CA LEU A 924 20.72 -29.49 28.16
C LEU A 924 19.62 -29.94 27.20
N SER A 925 18.55 -30.50 27.76
CA SER A 925 17.31 -30.76 27.02
C SER A 925 16.12 -30.27 27.84
N THR A 926 15.37 -29.31 27.29
CA THR A 926 14.27 -28.61 27.96
C THR A 926 13.08 -28.48 27.02
N LYS A 927 11.99 -27.84 27.47
CA LYS A 927 10.82 -27.53 26.64
C LYS A 927 10.52 -26.05 26.65
N ILE A 928 10.55 -25.44 25.47
CA ILE A 928 10.20 -24.04 25.27
C ILE A 928 8.99 -23.98 24.35
N ASP A 929 7.93 -23.32 24.81
CA ASP A 929 6.65 -23.18 24.08
C ASP A 929 6.10 -24.50 23.53
N GLY A 930 6.30 -25.60 24.28
CA GLY A 930 5.84 -26.95 23.92
C GLY A 930 6.73 -27.71 22.95
N LYS A 931 7.79 -27.10 22.40
CA LYS A 931 8.78 -27.76 21.54
C LYS A 931 9.92 -28.32 22.38
N GLN A 932 10.40 -29.51 22.04
CA GLN A 932 11.62 -30.02 22.68
C GLN A 932 12.78 -29.15 22.22
N THR A 933 13.59 -28.66 23.14
CA THR A 933 14.73 -27.79 22.83
C THR A 933 15.99 -28.43 23.38
N THR A 934 16.97 -28.67 22.53
CA THR A 934 18.28 -29.21 22.93
C THR A 934 19.33 -28.14 22.74
N VAL A 935 20.22 -28.02 23.74
CA VAL A 935 21.43 -27.19 23.68
C VAL A 935 22.63 -28.11 23.70
N CYS A 936 23.51 -27.90 22.74
CA CYS A 936 24.78 -28.61 22.59
C CYS A 936 25.94 -27.65 22.88
N GLU A 937 26.99 -28.17 23.51
CA GLU A 937 28.24 -27.47 23.79
C GLU A 937 29.32 -27.91 22.80
N ASN A 938 29.96 -26.94 22.16
CA ASN A 938 31.16 -27.11 21.34
C ASN A 938 32.37 -27.37 22.24
N GLN A 939 32.92 -28.58 22.15
CA GLN A 939 34.10 -28.97 22.94
C GLN A 939 35.39 -28.28 22.48
N TYR A 940 35.36 -27.60 21.34
CA TYR A 940 36.50 -26.94 20.69
C TYR A 940 36.30 -25.41 20.59
N ALA A 941 35.38 -24.83 21.37
CA ALA A 941 35.19 -23.39 21.37
C ALA A 941 36.40 -22.66 21.95
N LEU A 942 36.90 -21.65 21.23
CA LEU A 942 37.94 -20.78 21.76
C LEU A 942 37.31 -19.69 22.66
N PRO A 943 38.00 -19.26 23.72
CA PRO A 943 37.56 -18.13 24.54
C PRO A 943 37.59 -16.82 23.75
N ILE A 944 37.10 -15.72 24.35
CA ILE A 944 37.14 -14.40 23.70
C ILE A 944 38.56 -13.95 23.33
N GLY A 945 39.59 -14.42 24.06
CA GLY A 945 40.99 -14.10 23.83
C GLY A 945 41.89 -15.33 23.91
N TYR A 946 42.57 -15.63 22.82
CA TYR A 946 43.48 -16.79 22.65
C TYR A 946 44.75 -16.36 21.92
N THR A 947 45.81 -17.17 21.98
CA THR A 947 47.14 -16.73 21.50
C THR A 947 47.67 -17.52 20.31
N TYR A 948 48.46 -16.83 19.47
CA TYR A 948 49.20 -17.42 18.36
C TYR A 948 50.70 -17.21 18.53
N ASP A 949 51.46 -18.23 18.14
CA ASP A 949 52.93 -18.17 18.04
C ASP A 949 53.41 -17.62 16.70
N MET A 950 52.59 -17.73 15.65
CA MET A 950 52.96 -17.43 14.27
C MET A 950 51.86 -16.61 13.60
N ALA A 951 52.25 -15.77 12.65
CA ALA A 951 51.33 -15.07 11.79
C ALA A 951 51.81 -15.05 10.34
N ILE A 952 50.84 -14.94 9.43
CA ILE A 952 51.01 -14.72 8.00
C ILE A 952 50.24 -13.47 7.58
N THR A 953 50.52 -12.96 6.40
CA THR A 953 49.78 -11.83 5.81
C THR A 953 48.47 -12.29 5.15
N GLU A 954 47.52 -11.37 4.95
CA GLU A 954 46.31 -11.63 4.14
C GLU A 954 46.69 -12.15 2.73
N GLU A 955 47.71 -11.58 2.09
CA GLU A 955 48.20 -11.99 0.76
C GLU A 955 48.73 -13.44 0.75
N GLU A 956 49.50 -13.83 1.77
CA GLU A 956 49.98 -15.21 1.91
C GLU A 956 48.84 -16.21 2.14
N LEU A 957 47.79 -15.84 2.87
CA LEU A 957 46.62 -16.69 3.03
C LEU A 957 45.81 -16.81 1.73
N GLU A 958 45.68 -15.73 0.98
CA GLU A 958 44.93 -15.73 -0.29
C GLU A 958 45.53 -16.68 -1.34
N ALA A 959 46.82 -16.99 -1.24
CA ALA A 959 47.48 -18.00 -2.07
C ALA A 959 47.00 -19.45 -1.82
N TYR A 960 46.37 -19.72 -0.67
CA TYR A 960 45.74 -21.02 -0.39
C TYR A 960 44.33 -21.11 -0.99
N PRO A 961 43.91 -22.30 -1.48
CA PRO A 961 42.52 -22.58 -1.83
C PRO A 961 41.55 -22.20 -0.69
N VAL A 962 40.37 -21.69 -1.05
CA VAL A 962 39.41 -21.08 -0.10
C VAL A 962 39.06 -21.95 1.13
N LEU A 963 39.01 -23.27 0.99
CA LEU A 963 38.72 -24.20 2.10
C LEU A 963 39.92 -24.42 3.02
N GLU A 964 41.14 -24.45 2.48
CA GLU A 964 42.35 -24.66 3.27
C GLU A 964 42.60 -23.50 4.24
N ARG A 965 42.16 -22.29 3.87
CA ARG A 965 42.31 -21.06 4.66
C ARG A 965 41.74 -21.19 6.09
N GLN A 966 40.65 -21.93 6.28
CA GLN A 966 40.06 -22.10 7.62
C GLN A 966 40.97 -22.93 8.55
N GLU A 967 41.69 -23.90 8.00
CA GLU A 967 42.59 -24.78 8.75
C GLU A 967 43.91 -24.05 9.05
N VAL A 968 44.40 -23.23 8.11
CA VAL A 968 45.54 -22.34 8.32
C VAL A 968 45.25 -21.35 9.46
N MET A 969 44.06 -20.75 9.49
CA MET A 969 43.66 -19.78 10.51
C MET A 969 43.58 -20.34 11.94
N LEU A 970 43.48 -21.66 12.13
CA LEU A 970 43.61 -22.29 13.45
C LEU A 970 45.07 -22.54 13.87
N GLN A 971 46.01 -22.42 12.93
CA GLN A 971 47.43 -22.66 13.19
C GLN A 971 48.23 -21.36 13.28
N GLN A 972 47.84 -20.34 12.51
CA GLN A 972 48.56 -19.07 12.37
C GLN A 972 47.56 -17.91 12.30
N ALA A 973 47.92 -16.77 12.91
CA ALA A 973 47.12 -15.56 12.81
C ALA A 973 47.31 -14.92 11.42
N VAL A 974 46.28 -14.30 10.87
CA VAL A 974 46.37 -13.62 9.56
C VAL A 974 46.34 -12.11 9.78
N LEU A 975 47.37 -11.36 9.41
CA LEU A 975 47.46 -9.91 9.66
C LEU A 975 47.29 -9.09 8.37
N SER A 976 46.62 -7.94 8.49
CA SER A 976 46.35 -7.03 7.35
C SER A 976 47.54 -6.17 6.90
N GLU A 977 48.59 -6.07 7.71
CA GLU A 977 49.82 -5.35 7.39
C GLU A 977 51.01 -6.28 7.67
N GLU A 978 52.15 -6.08 6.98
CA GLU A 978 53.42 -6.70 7.36
C GLU A 978 53.82 -6.16 8.73
N LEU A 979 53.26 -6.75 9.80
CA LEU A 979 53.90 -6.67 11.08
C LEU A 979 55.15 -7.51 10.94
N ALA A 980 56.31 -6.85 10.97
CA ALA A 980 57.54 -7.52 11.32
C ALA A 980 57.41 -8.00 12.77
N LEU A 981 56.67 -9.08 12.99
CA LEU A 981 57.08 -10.07 13.97
C LEU A 981 58.55 -10.29 13.63
N ALA A 982 59.42 -9.83 14.51
CA ALA A 982 60.83 -9.84 14.23
C ALA A 982 61.17 -11.25 13.76
N LYS A 983 61.77 -11.37 12.57
CA LYS A 983 62.34 -12.60 12.02
C LYS A 983 63.49 -13.14 12.90
N ALA A 984 63.37 -13.10 14.22
CA ALA A 984 64.42 -13.34 15.18
C ALA A 984 63.92 -14.27 16.30
N ASP A 985 64.39 -15.51 16.23
CA ASP A 985 64.67 -16.44 17.34
C ASP A 985 63.55 -17.22 18.06
N SER A 986 62.39 -17.44 17.44
CA SER A 986 61.45 -18.50 17.87
C SER A 986 60.86 -19.30 16.69
N GLY A 987 61.57 -20.34 16.25
CA GLY A 987 60.96 -21.46 15.50
C GLY A 987 60.17 -21.14 14.21
N TYR A 988 60.67 -20.23 13.37
CA TYR A 988 60.12 -20.03 12.01
C TYR A 988 60.34 -21.28 11.13
N GLY A 989 59.29 -21.79 10.47
CA GLY A 989 59.46 -22.69 9.31
C GLY A 989 58.54 -23.90 9.18
N GLN A 990 57.53 -24.11 10.03
CA GLN A 990 56.53 -25.14 9.73
C GLN A 990 55.41 -24.53 8.88
N THR A 991 55.39 -24.91 7.61
CA THR A 991 54.23 -24.72 6.73
C THR A 991 52.99 -25.27 7.44
N PRO A 992 51.86 -24.54 7.46
CA PRO A 992 50.60 -25.06 7.99
C PRO A 992 50.33 -26.47 7.45
N VAL A 993 49.95 -27.38 8.35
CA VAL A 993 49.59 -28.73 7.94
C VAL A 993 48.17 -28.67 7.41
N ILE A 994 48.00 -28.98 6.13
CA ILE A 994 46.70 -29.13 5.49
C ILE A 994 46.35 -30.61 5.48
N THR A 995 45.23 -30.96 6.11
CA THR A 995 44.79 -32.36 6.19
C THR A 995 43.66 -32.69 5.24
N GLY A 996 42.88 -31.67 4.84
CA GLY A 996 41.81 -31.85 3.88
C GLY A 996 42.31 -32.05 2.46
N ARG A 997 41.47 -32.65 1.63
CA ARG A 997 41.77 -32.90 0.21
C ARG A 997 40.53 -32.84 -0.66
N THR A 998 40.73 -32.43 -1.90
CA THR A 998 39.73 -32.56 -2.96
C THR A 998 39.49 -34.04 -3.26
N VAL A 999 38.22 -34.38 -3.40
CA VAL A 999 37.72 -35.72 -3.73
C VAL A 999 37.30 -35.72 -5.20
N GLU A 1000 37.64 -36.79 -5.91
CA GLU A 1000 37.25 -36.98 -7.30
C GLU A 1000 35.74 -37.26 -7.41
N ILE A 1001 35.07 -36.59 -8.34
CA ILE A 1001 33.68 -36.87 -8.71
C ILE A 1001 33.71 -38.08 -9.65
N LEU A 1002 33.09 -39.17 -9.23
CA LEU A 1002 33.14 -40.48 -9.88
C LEU A 1002 32.10 -40.60 -11.00
N ASP A 1003 30.90 -40.07 -10.77
CA ASP A 1003 29.80 -40.08 -11.75
C ASP A 1003 28.86 -38.88 -11.55
N ILE A 1004 28.14 -38.53 -12.61
CA ILE A 1004 27.19 -37.42 -12.65
C ILE A 1004 25.89 -37.89 -13.31
N THR A 1005 24.78 -37.86 -12.56
CA THR A 1005 23.45 -38.14 -13.09
C THR A 1005 22.68 -36.84 -13.34
N GLU A 1006 22.32 -36.58 -14.59
CA GLU A 1006 21.64 -35.36 -15.05
C GLU A 1006 20.13 -35.57 -15.22
N GLU A 1007 19.31 -34.82 -14.47
CA GLU A 1007 17.84 -34.90 -14.48
C GLU A 1007 17.21 -33.51 -14.68
N GLY A 1008 17.24 -33.01 -15.92
CA GLY A 1008 16.71 -31.70 -16.31
C GLY A 1008 17.67 -30.53 -16.07
N ALA A 1009 18.76 -30.75 -15.34
CA ALA A 1009 19.94 -29.89 -15.29
C ALA A 1009 21.17 -30.65 -15.81
N VAL A 1010 22.07 -29.94 -16.50
CA VAL A 1010 23.29 -30.45 -17.14
C VAL A 1010 24.50 -29.73 -16.56
N LEU A 1011 25.60 -30.46 -16.33
CA LEU A 1011 26.89 -29.90 -15.97
C LEU A 1011 27.76 -29.76 -17.23
N GLU A 1012 27.88 -28.53 -17.71
CA GLU A 1012 28.89 -28.16 -18.70
C GLU A 1012 30.24 -27.91 -17.99
N GLU A 1013 31.35 -27.98 -18.73
CA GLU A 1013 32.73 -27.82 -18.22
C GLU A 1013 32.92 -26.64 -17.25
N HIS A 1014 32.23 -25.52 -17.49
CA HIS A 1014 32.30 -24.29 -16.69
C HIS A 1014 30.91 -23.72 -16.34
N ALA A 1015 29.87 -24.56 -16.32
CA ALA A 1015 28.53 -24.08 -15.99
C ALA A 1015 27.54 -25.17 -15.56
N LEU A 1016 26.62 -24.81 -14.65
CA LEU A 1016 25.43 -25.58 -14.33
C LEU A 1016 24.22 -24.99 -15.07
N VAL A 1017 23.60 -25.77 -15.95
CA VAL A 1017 22.52 -25.32 -16.83
C VAL A 1017 21.22 -26.09 -16.55
N ALA A 1018 20.19 -25.39 -16.06
CA ALA A 1018 18.85 -25.94 -15.87
C ALA A 1018 17.87 -25.52 -16.97
N GLY A 1019 17.00 -26.44 -17.40
CA GLY A 1019 15.98 -26.19 -18.42
C GLY A 1019 16.28 -26.76 -19.80
N THR A 1020 17.29 -27.63 -19.92
CA THR A 1020 17.66 -28.33 -21.15
C THR A 1020 16.81 -29.59 -21.41
N GLY A 1021 16.10 -30.08 -20.39
CA GLY A 1021 15.19 -31.23 -20.47
C GLY A 1021 13.80 -30.95 -19.85
N GLU A 1022 12.95 -31.99 -19.79
CA GLU A 1022 11.66 -31.89 -19.10
C GLU A 1022 11.86 -31.64 -17.60
N PRO A 1023 11.08 -30.72 -17.00
CA PRO A 1023 11.17 -30.43 -15.57
C PRO A 1023 10.65 -31.61 -14.75
N LEU A 1024 11.21 -31.80 -13.56
CA LEU A 1024 10.64 -32.69 -12.55
C LEU A 1024 9.36 -32.04 -11.99
N GLU A 1025 8.19 -32.58 -12.34
CA GLU A 1025 6.88 -32.06 -11.90
C GLU A 1025 6.75 -32.16 -10.37
N LYS A 1026 6.38 -31.04 -9.74
CA LYS A 1026 5.82 -31.06 -8.38
C LYS A 1026 4.73 -30.01 -8.22
N GLU A 1027 3.50 -30.49 -8.09
CA GLU A 1027 2.36 -29.67 -7.70
C GLU A 1027 2.51 -29.33 -6.21
N ILE A 1028 2.75 -28.06 -5.89
CA ILE A 1028 2.71 -27.55 -4.51
C ILE A 1028 1.74 -26.36 -4.52
N ASN A 1029 0.63 -26.48 -3.81
CA ASN A 1029 -0.39 -25.43 -3.66
C ASN A 1029 -0.97 -24.88 -4.98
N GLY A 1030 -1.22 -25.74 -5.97
CA GLY A 1030 -1.90 -25.35 -7.21
C GLY A 1030 -1.07 -24.46 -8.15
N THR A 1031 0.25 -24.43 -7.97
CA THR A 1031 1.19 -23.83 -8.92
C THR A 1031 2.19 -24.88 -9.37
N GLU A 1032 2.28 -25.14 -10.67
CA GLU A 1032 3.35 -25.95 -11.28
C GLU A 1032 4.69 -25.26 -11.01
N LYS A 1033 5.56 -25.90 -10.22
CA LYS A 1033 6.95 -25.46 -10.06
C LYS A 1033 7.87 -26.48 -10.69
N ASN A 1034 8.45 -26.07 -11.81
CA ASN A 1034 9.48 -26.82 -12.51
C ASN A 1034 10.74 -26.88 -11.66
N THR A 1035 11.23 -28.08 -11.36
CA THR A 1035 12.53 -28.26 -10.69
C THR A 1035 13.47 -29.05 -11.59
N TYR A 1036 14.76 -28.77 -11.47
CA TYR A 1036 15.82 -29.37 -12.28
C TYR A 1036 16.89 -29.91 -11.34
N LYS A 1037 17.36 -31.13 -11.55
CA LYS A 1037 18.21 -31.83 -10.59
C LYS A 1037 19.46 -32.37 -11.29
N ILE A 1038 20.55 -32.37 -10.55
CA ILE A 1038 21.77 -33.10 -10.87
C ILE A 1038 22.26 -33.82 -9.62
N THR A 1039 22.81 -35.02 -9.78
CA THR A 1039 23.37 -35.79 -8.67
C THR A 1039 24.84 -36.06 -8.96
N LEU A 1040 25.69 -35.70 -8.01
CA LEU A 1040 27.12 -35.98 -8.04
C LEU A 1040 27.40 -37.21 -7.18
N GLU A 1041 28.09 -38.19 -7.71
CA GLU A 1041 28.59 -39.35 -6.96
C GLU A 1041 30.09 -39.18 -6.70
N PHE A 1042 30.51 -39.39 -5.47
CA PHE A 1042 31.91 -39.27 -5.02
C PHE A 1042 32.12 -40.15 -3.79
N GLN A 1043 33.30 -40.13 -3.18
CA GLN A 1043 33.52 -40.79 -1.90
C GLN A 1043 34.38 -39.93 -0.97
N SER A 1044 33.75 -39.29 0.02
CA SER A 1044 34.46 -38.48 1.00
C SER A 1044 35.30 -39.32 1.97
N LEU A 1045 36.06 -38.66 2.84
CA LEU A 1045 36.70 -39.32 3.97
C LEU A 1045 35.68 -39.62 5.06
N PRO A 1046 35.90 -40.69 5.86
CA PRO A 1046 35.20 -40.87 7.14
C PRO A 1046 35.66 -39.81 8.15
N ASP A 1047 34.89 -39.63 9.22
CA ASP A 1047 35.17 -38.70 10.31
C ASP A 1047 35.57 -37.28 9.83
N ALA A 1048 34.85 -36.80 8.81
CA ALA A 1048 35.18 -35.59 8.09
C ALA A 1048 33.98 -34.69 7.86
N GLU A 1049 34.21 -33.37 7.85
CA GLU A 1049 33.28 -32.42 7.25
C GLU A 1049 33.48 -32.42 5.72
N THR A 1050 32.38 -32.52 4.98
CA THR A 1050 32.41 -32.53 3.50
C THR A 1050 31.81 -31.25 2.94
N TYR A 1051 32.45 -30.70 1.92
CA TYR A 1051 32.14 -29.42 1.32
C TYR A 1051 31.99 -29.55 -0.19
N LEU A 1052 31.04 -28.82 -0.75
CA LEU A 1052 30.95 -28.57 -2.19
C LEU A 1052 31.31 -27.11 -2.46
N VAL A 1053 32.22 -26.87 -3.39
CA VAL A 1053 32.73 -25.54 -3.70
C VAL A 1053 32.47 -25.22 -5.16
N LEU A 1054 31.88 -24.05 -5.42
CA LEU A 1054 31.83 -23.47 -6.75
C LEU A 1054 32.81 -22.31 -6.80
N HIS A 1055 33.83 -22.42 -7.64
CA HIS A 1055 34.89 -21.43 -7.82
C HIS A 1055 34.50 -20.39 -8.87
N ASP A 1056 34.72 -19.10 -8.56
CA ASP A 1056 34.34 -17.94 -9.40
C ASP A 1056 32.92 -18.05 -10.01
N ALA A 1057 31.93 -18.42 -9.18
CA ALA A 1057 30.59 -18.73 -9.65
C ALA A 1057 29.74 -17.48 -9.86
N ARG A 1058 29.06 -17.41 -11.01
CA ARG A 1058 28.36 -16.21 -11.51
C ARG A 1058 27.03 -16.58 -12.13
N LEU A 1059 25.98 -15.90 -11.69
CA LEU A 1059 24.67 -15.95 -12.35
C LEU A 1059 24.52 -14.71 -13.24
N LYS A 1060 24.52 -14.91 -14.56
CA LYS A 1060 24.30 -13.82 -15.52
C LYS A 1060 22.94 -13.16 -15.30
N GLY A 1061 22.98 -11.84 -15.08
CA GLY A 1061 21.78 -11.02 -14.94
C GLY A 1061 21.01 -10.85 -16.23
N ASP A 1062 19.68 -10.87 -16.16
CA ASP A 1062 18.76 -10.55 -17.26
C ASP A 1062 17.93 -9.27 -16.97
N GLN A 1063 18.36 -8.44 -16.01
CA GLN A 1063 17.62 -7.31 -15.43
C GLN A 1063 16.34 -7.67 -14.65
N SER A 1064 15.93 -8.94 -14.64
CA SER A 1064 14.91 -9.46 -13.73
C SER A 1064 15.62 -9.84 -12.42
N GLU A 1065 15.19 -9.30 -11.30
CA GLU A 1065 15.84 -9.50 -9.98
C GLU A 1065 15.66 -10.92 -9.43
N THR A 1066 15.55 -11.94 -10.29
CA THR A 1066 15.06 -13.24 -9.86
C THR A 1066 16.23 -14.18 -9.59
N PRO A 1067 16.58 -14.42 -8.31
CA PRO A 1067 17.63 -15.36 -7.98
C PRO A 1067 17.21 -16.79 -8.32
N ILE A 1068 18.20 -17.69 -8.40
CA ILE A 1068 17.97 -19.13 -8.52
C ILE A 1068 18.18 -19.76 -7.16
N ARG A 1069 17.21 -20.54 -6.68
CA ARG A 1069 17.38 -21.27 -5.43
C ARG A 1069 17.99 -22.64 -5.69
N LEU A 1070 19.20 -22.84 -5.18
CA LEU A 1070 19.86 -24.14 -5.11
C LEU A 1070 19.44 -24.84 -3.83
N THR A 1071 19.10 -26.13 -3.92
CA THR A 1071 18.87 -27.01 -2.77
C THR A 1071 19.82 -28.18 -2.86
N PHE A 1072 20.60 -28.39 -1.80
CA PHE A 1072 21.57 -29.46 -1.71
C PHE A 1072 21.04 -30.55 -0.78
N ARG A 1073 21.23 -31.82 -1.15
CA ARG A 1073 20.94 -32.97 -0.32
C ARG A 1073 22.09 -33.96 -0.34
N ALA A 1074 22.64 -34.27 0.82
CA ALA A 1074 23.73 -35.23 0.98
C ALA A 1074 23.61 -35.91 2.34
N ALA A 1075 23.72 -37.24 2.39
CA ALA A 1075 23.70 -38.04 3.62
C ALA A 1075 22.56 -37.64 4.61
N GLY A 1076 21.33 -37.49 4.10
CA GLY A 1076 20.15 -37.10 4.90
C GLY A 1076 20.01 -35.61 5.21
N SER A 1077 21.05 -34.80 4.97
CA SER A 1077 21.06 -33.36 5.17
C SER A 1077 20.33 -32.62 4.05
N ARG A 1078 19.73 -31.47 4.35
CA ARG A 1078 19.13 -30.59 3.34
C ARG A 1078 19.29 -29.11 3.70
N PHE A 1079 19.96 -28.35 2.84
CA PHE A 1079 19.97 -26.88 2.91
C PHE A 1079 19.69 -26.26 1.55
N SER A 1080 19.45 -24.96 1.54
CA SER A 1080 19.25 -24.21 0.31
C SER A 1080 19.97 -22.88 0.35
N TYR A 1081 20.52 -22.49 -0.80
CA TYR A 1081 21.12 -21.20 -1.04
C TYR A 1081 20.37 -20.47 -2.15
N THR A 1082 20.29 -19.14 -2.05
CA THR A 1082 19.65 -18.30 -3.05
C THR A 1082 20.75 -17.59 -3.82
N PHE A 1083 21.06 -18.06 -5.01
CA PHE A 1083 22.12 -17.54 -5.86
C PHE A 1083 21.61 -16.28 -6.57
N GLU A 1084 22.19 -15.14 -6.23
CA GLU A 1084 21.80 -13.83 -6.75
C GLU A 1084 22.54 -13.52 -8.05
N ALA A 1085 21.90 -12.80 -8.97
CA ALA A 1085 22.54 -12.40 -10.22
C ALA A 1085 23.67 -11.38 -9.98
N GLU A 1086 24.67 -11.34 -10.86
CA GLU A 1086 25.77 -10.35 -10.79
C GLU A 1086 25.26 -8.91 -10.80
N ASP A 1087 24.17 -8.66 -11.52
CA ASP A 1087 23.48 -7.38 -11.52
C ASP A 1087 22.44 -7.29 -10.39
N TYR A 1088 22.64 -7.92 -9.23
CA TYR A 1088 21.73 -7.75 -8.08
C TYR A 1088 22.21 -6.66 -7.12
N ARG A 1089 21.28 -5.81 -6.68
CA ARG A 1089 21.59 -4.61 -5.86
C ARG A 1089 22.14 -4.88 -4.46
N TYR A 1090 21.95 -6.09 -3.95
CA TYR A 1090 22.49 -6.54 -2.68
C TYR A 1090 23.46 -7.73 -2.84
N GLY A 1091 23.94 -7.95 -4.06
CA GLY A 1091 24.97 -8.95 -4.33
C GLY A 1091 26.21 -8.65 -3.50
N THR A 1092 26.86 -9.70 -3.03
CA THR A 1092 28.01 -9.61 -2.12
C THR A 1092 29.34 -9.41 -2.86
N GLY A 1093 29.35 -9.58 -4.18
CA GLY A 1093 30.59 -9.61 -4.97
C GLY A 1093 31.49 -10.79 -4.57
N GLN A 1094 30.87 -11.90 -4.15
CA GLN A 1094 31.55 -13.13 -3.78
C GLN A 1094 31.85 -13.95 -5.04
N GLU A 1095 33.03 -14.56 -5.05
CA GLU A 1095 33.53 -15.34 -6.19
C GLU A 1095 33.45 -16.83 -5.85
N ASP A 1096 34.03 -17.24 -4.72
CA ASP A 1096 33.96 -18.62 -4.24
C ASP A 1096 32.74 -18.86 -3.34
N TYR A 1097 32.01 -19.96 -3.58
CA TYR A 1097 30.82 -20.35 -2.81
C TYR A 1097 31.02 -21.73 -2.19
N VAL A 1098 31.10 -21.75 -0.86
CA VAL A 1098 31.34 -22.96 -0.06
C VAL A 1098 30.04 -23.43 0.59
N PHE A 1099 29.66 -24.66 0.26
CA PHE A 1099 28.46 -25.32 0.75
C PHE A 1099 28.85 -26.48 1.66
N ASN A 1100 28.50 -26.39 2.94
CA ASN A 1100 28.80 -27.42 3.93
C ASN A 1100 27.75 -28.55 3.87
N LEU A 1101 28.18 -29.77 3.51
CA LEU A 1101 27.35 -30.98 3.45
C LEU A 1101 27.25 -31.70 4.82
N GLY A 1102 27.90 -31.18 5.85
CA GLY A 1102 27.89 -31.66 7.22
C GLY A 1102 29.07 -32.56 7.59
N TYR A 1103 29.24 -32.78 8.89
CA TYR A 1103 30.11 -33.80 9.46
C TYR A 1103 29.42 -35.16 9.43
N HIS A 1104 30.14 -36.20 9.00
CA HIS A 1104 29.68 -37.59 9.01
C HIS A 1104 30.81 -38.51 9.45
N GLU A 1105 30.49 -39.49 10.32
CA GLU A 1105 31.42 -40.56 10.70
C GLU A 1105 31.71 -41.47 9.50
N GLU A 1106 30.67 -41.80 8.73
CA GLU A 1106 30.79 -42.58 7.49
C GLU A 1106 30.99 -41.68 6.26
N PRO A 1107 31.72 -42.14 5.22
CA PRO A 1107 31.88 -41.40 3.97
C PRO A 1107 30.57 -40.98 3.31
N VAL A 1108 30.47 -39.70 2.92
CA VAL A 1108 29.41 -39.19 2.04
C VAL A 1108 29.71 -39.65 0.62
N THR A 1109 28.72 -40.30 -0.01
CA THR A 1109 28.87 -40.90 -1.34
C THR A 1109 28.19 -40.14 -2.47
N SER A 1110 27.30 -39.20 -2.15
CA SER A 1110 26.58 -38.43 -3.16
C SER A 1110 26.03 -37.11 -2.66
N CYS A 1111 25.82 -36.18 -3.59
CA CYS A 1111 25.11 -34.92 -3.36
C CYS A 1111 24.12 -34.64 -4.50
N GLU A 1112 22.84 -34.48 -4.17
CA GLU A 1112 21.83 -33.96 -5.10
C GLU A 1112 21.80 -32.43 -5.04
N ILE A 1113 21.89 -31.77 -6.19
CA ILE A 1113 21.71 -30.32 -6.37
C ILE A 1113 20.44 -30.08 -7.17
N THR A 1114 19.48 -29.37 -6.59
CA THR A 1114 18.20 -29.02 -7.24
C THR A 1114 18.09 -27.52 -7.46
N MET A 1115 17.75 -27.12 -8.68
CA MET A 1115 17.42 -25.75 -9.08
C MET A 1115 15.89 -25.61 -9.17
N ASP A 1116 15.35 -24.52 -8.62
CA ASP A 1116 13.90 -24.28 -8.56
C ASP A 1116 13.31 -23.63 -9.82
N ARG A 1117 14.14 -23.37 -10.83
CA ARG A 1117 13.79 -22.80 -12.13
C ARG A 1117 14.92 -23.01 -13.15
N SER A 1118 14.63 -22.72 -14.41
CA SER A 1118 15.63 -22.71 -15.47
C SER A 1118 16.58 -21.51 -15.32
N GLY A 1119 17.83 -21.72 -15.72
CA GLY A 1119 18.88 -20.73 -15.63
C GLY A 1119 20.27 -21.34 -15.81
N LYS A 1120 21.27 -20.49 -15.99
CA LYS A 1120 22.68 -20.88 -16.17
C LYS A 1120 23.53 -20.21 -15.09
N ILE A 1121 24.24 -21.00 -14.30
CA ILE A 1121 25.25 -20.54 -13.34
C ILE A 1121 26.60 -20.89 -13.94
N ASP A 1122 27.38 -19.90 -14.35
CA ASP A 1122 28.75 -20.08 -14.83
C ASP A 1122 29.69 -20.22 -13.61
N PHE A 1123 30.77 -20.99 -13.71
CA PHE A 1123 31.81 -21.12 -12.67
C PHE A 1123 33.14 -21.56 -13.32
N GLU A 1124 34.27 -21.33 -12.66
CA GLU A 1124 35.57 -21.83 -13.13
C GLU A 1124 35.70 -23.33 -12.88
N ASP A 1125 35.40 -23.78 -11.66
CA ASP A 1125 35.51 -25.18 -11.24
C ASP A 1125 34.44 -25.55 -10.19
N LEU A 1126 34.08 -26.83 -10.15
CA LEU A 1126 33.19 -27.43 -9.13
C LEU A 1126 33.97 -28.54 -8.43
N THR A 1127 34.27 -28.34 -7.15
CA THR A 1127 35.05 -29.31 -6.36
C THR A 1127 34.28 -29.84 -5.16
N VAL A 1128 34.56 -31.09 -4.80
CA VAL A 1128 34.14 -31.67 -3.52
C VAL A 1128 35.38 -31.76 -2.64
N TYR A 1129 35.34 -31.17 -1.45
CA TYR A 1129 36.47 -31.13 -0.53
C TYR A 1129 36.10 -31.83 0.78
N SER A 1130 36.96 -32.71 1.27
CA SER A 1130 36.74 -33.47 2.50
C SER A 1130 37.81 -33.12 3.53
N GLN A 1131 37.38 -32.65 4.69
CA GLN A 1131 38.22 -32.17 5.80
C GLN A 1131 38.13 -33.12 6.98
N PRO A 1132 39.18 -33.93 7.25
CA PRO A 1132 39.27 -34.73 8.47
C PRO A 1132 39.23 -33.85 9.71
N MET A 1133 38.57 -34.35 10.76
CA MET A 1133 38.41 -33.59 12.01
C MET A 1133 39.37 -34.00 13.13
N GLU A 1134 40.26 -34.96 12.87
CA GLU A 1134 41.19 -35.55 13.85
C GLU A 1134 42.09 -34.53 14.57
N ASN A 1135 42.53 -33.48 13.87
CA ASN A 1135 43.45 -32.48 14.42
C ASN A 1135 42.75 -31.32 15.13
N MET A 1136 41.41 -31.26 15.18
CA MET A 1136 40.70 -30.13 15.79
C MET A 1136 41.06 -29.94 17.26
N GLY A 1137 41.16 -31.02 18.03
CA GLY A 1137 41.60 -30.97 19.43
C GLY A 1137 43.00 -30.35 19.54
N LEU A 1138 43.96 -30.86 18.77
CA LEU A 1138 45.34 -30.36 18.73
C LEU A 1138 45.40 -28.87 18.39
N TYR A 1139 44.66 -28.42 17.38
CA TYR A 1139 44.63 -27.02 16.98
C TYR A 1139 44.14 -26.13 18.11
N THR A 1140 43.02 -26.49 18.74
CA THR A 1140 42.45 -25.69 19.82
C THR A 1140 43.27 -25.71 21.10
N GLU A 1141 43.86 -26.86 21.48
CA GLU A 1141 44.78 -26.97 22.62
C GLU A 1141 46.00 -26.03 22.46
N LYS A 1142 46.52 -25.91 21.25
CA LYS A 1142 47.67 -25.03 20.98
C LYS A 1142 47.31 -23.55 21.10
N LEU A 1143 46.12 -23.15 20.63
CA LEU A 1143 45.64 -21.77 20.75
C LEU A 1143 45.22 -21.41 22.18
N THR A 1144 44.84 -22.40 22.99
CA THR A 1144 44.43 -22.22 24.38
C THR A 1144 45.53 -22.46 25.41
N GLU A 1145 46.78 -22.69 24.98
CA GLU A 1145 47.94 -22.80 25.87
C GLU A 1145 48.06 -21.58 26.80
N HIS A 1146 47.81 -20.39 26.24
CA HIS A 1146 47.67 -19.14 26.99
C HIS A 1146 46.44 -18.40 26.50
N VAL A 1147 45.51 -18.15 27.41
CA VAL A 1147 44.23 -17.46 27.15
C VAL A 1147 44.11 -16.23 28.03
N LEU A 1148 43.20 -15.34 27.63
CA LEU A 1148 42.80 -14.23 28.50
C LEU A 1148 41.90 -14.78 29.61
N GLU A 1149 42.38 -14.72 30.85
CA GLU A 1149 41.69 -15.17 32.07
C GLU A 1149 41.00 -13.98 32.77
N ASP A 1150 40.13 -14.28 33.73
CA ASP A 1150 39.39 -13.29 34.55
C ASP A 1150 38.67 -12.22 33.71
N VAL A 1151 38.13 -12.64 32.56
CA VAL A 1151 37.50 -11.75 31.59
C VAL A 1151 36.28 -11.07 32.19
N THR A 1152 36.29 -9.74 32.20
CA THR A 1152 35.16 -8.91 32.59
C THR A 1152 34.67 -8.11 31.39
N ILE A 1153 33.38 -8.19 31.09
CA ILE A 1153 32.72 -7.38 30.07
C ILE A 1153 31.88 -6.30 30.74
N GLY A 1154 32.38 -5.08 30.69
CA GLY A 1154 31.66 -3.87 31.09
C GLY A 1154 30.85 -3.29 29.94
N THR A 1155 30.20 -2.14 30.20
CA THR A 1155 29.33 -1.47 29.23
C THR A 1155 30.05 -0.99 27.96
N ASN A 1156 31.31 -0.57 28.08
CA ASN A 1156 32.17 -0.15 26.96
C ASN A 1156 33.60 -0.67 27.11
N GLU A 1157 33.79 -1.72 27.90
CA GLU A 1157 35.10 -2.18 28.33
C GLU A 1157 35.17 -3.70 28.30
N VAL A 1158 36.31 -4.24 27.89
CA VAL A 1158 36.68 -5.63 28.10
C VAL A 1158 38.02 -5.65 28.80
N SER A 1159 38.13 -6.38 29.90
CA SER A 1159 39.39 -6.53 30.63
C SER A 1159 39.64 -7.97 31.00
N GLY A 1160 40.90 -8.32 31.23
CA GLY A 1160 41.32 -9.63 31.69
C GLY A 1160 42.83 -9.68 31.92
N GLU A 1161 43.30 -10.78 32.46
CA GLU A 1161 44.71 -11.02 32.77
C GLU A 1161 45.25 -12.15 31.89
N ILE A 1162 46.51 -12.05 31.49
CA ILE A 1162 47.17 -13.11 30.72
C ILE A 1162 48.62 -13.28 31.17
N SER A 1163 49.09 -14.52 31.21
CA SER A 1163 50.48 -14.85 31.53
C SER A 1163 51.11 -15.60 30.37
N LEU A 1164 52.23 -15.10 29.85
CA LEU A 1164 52.94 -15.65 28.69
C LEU A 1164 54.36 -16.07 29.05
N ASP A 1165 54.80 -17.22 28.52
CA ASP A 1165 56.15 -17.74 28.65
C ASP A 1165 57.12 -17.17 27.59
N ARG A 1166 56.56 -16.79 26.43
CA ARG A 1166 57.25 -16.17 25.30
C ARG A 1166 56.38 -15.08 24.67
N GLU A 1167 56.97 -14.34 23.74
CA GLU A 1167 56.22 -13.35 22.95
C GLU A 1167 55.16 -14.06 22.09
N LYS A 1168 53.91 -13.60 22.15
CA LYS A 1168 52.78 -14.16 21.38
C LYS A 1168 51.83 -13.04 20.91
N LEU A 1169 51.00 -13.34 19.90
CA LEU A 1169 49.87 -12.49 19.54
C LEU A 1169 48.62 -12.95 20.28
N LEU A 1170 48.04 -12.07 21.11
CA LEU A 1170 46.70 -12.26 21.64
C LEU A 1170 45.68 -11.82 20.59
N VAL A 1171 44.90 -12.74 20.07
CA VAL A 1171 43.76 -12.47 19.19
C VAL A 1171 42.49 -12.46 20.04
N LEU A 1172 41.70 -11.40 19.88
CA LEU A 1172 40.43 -11.20 20.56
C LEU A 1172 39.31 -11.37 19.53
N SER A 1173 38.34 -12.26 19.79
CA SER A 1173 37.17 -12.54 18.94
C SER A 1173 36.15 -11.37 18.94
N ILE A 1174 36.65 -10.15 18.80
CA ILE A 1174 35.93 -8.88 18.78
C ILE A 1174 36.27 -8.19 17.45
N PRO A 1175 35.28 -7.75 16.66
CA PRO A 1175 35.52 -7.13 15.38
C PRO A 1175 36.43 -5.91 15.44
N TYR A 1176 37.48 -5.89 14.60
CA TYR A 1176 38.32 -4.74 14.34
C TYR A 1176 37.50 -3.60 13.76
N GLN A 1177 37.44 -2.51 14.51
CA GLN A 1177 36.70 -1.31 14.13
C GLN A 1177 37.34 -0.08 14.79
N LYS A 1178 37.18 1.07 14.15
CA LYS A 1178 37.59 2.34 14.75
C LYS A 1178 36.79 2.61 16.01
N GLY A 1179 37.46 3.08 17.07
CA GLY A 1179 36.84 3.42 18.35
C GLY A 1179 37.33 2.57 19.52
N TRP A 1180 37.88 1.38 19.25
CA TRP A 1180 38.61 0.61 20.25
C TRP A 1180 39.98 1.23 20.55
N LYS A 1181 40.35 1.19 21.82
CA LYS A 1181 41.70 1.44 22.34
C LYS A 1181 42.07 0.29 23.27
N ALA A 1182 43.31 -0.16 23.21
CA ALA A 1182 43.83 -1.22 24.07
C ALA A 1182 44.95 -0.68 24.96
N TYR A 1183 44.99 -1.17 26.18
CA TYR A 1183 46.03 -0.88 27.17
C TYR A 1183 46.58 -2.19 27.69
N VAL A 1184 47.91 -2.31 27.73
CA VAL A 1184 48.63 -3.44 28.33
C VAL A 1184 49.45 -2.87 29.47
N ASP A 1185 49.22 -3.37 30.69
CA ASP A 1185 49.84 -2.87 31.93
C ASP A 1185 49.66 -1.36 32.15
N GLY A 1186 48.56 -0.80 31.64
CA GLY A 1186 48.22 0.61 31.72
C GLY A 1186 48.81 1.49 30.60
N GLU A 1187 49.65 0.95 29.72
CA GLU A 1187 50.18 1.67 28.55
C GLU A 1187 49.34 1.42 27.31
N GLU A 1188 48.98 2.47 26.56
CA GLU A 1188 48.20 2.36 25.32
C GLU A 1188 49.03 1.65 24.23
N VAL A 1189 48.50 0.57 23.68
CA VAL A 1189 49.13 -0.22 22.61
C VAL A 1189 48.31 -0.16 21.33
N GLU A 1190 48.97 -0.38 20.20
CA GLU A 1190 48.32 -0.44 18.90
C GLU A 1190 47.49 -1.73 18.75
N ILE A 1191 46.31 -1.60 18.15
CA ILE A 1191 45.44 -2.73 17.82
C ILE A 1191 45.64 -3.07 16.34
N HIS A 1192 45.95 -4.33 16.06
CA HIS A 1192 46.06 -4.85 14.70
C HIS A 1192 44.79 -5.58 14.28
N CYS A 1193 44.51 -5.61 12.97
CA CYS A 1193 43.45 -6.45 12.42
C CYS A 1193 44.03 -7.85 12.16
N ALA A 1194 43.43 -8.86 12.80
CA ALA A 1194 43.77 -10.25 12.61
C ALA A 1194 42.59 -11.05 12.03
N ASN A 1195 42.87 -12.11 11.27
CA ASN A 1195 41.88 -13.04 10.74
C ASN A 1195 40.76 -12.32 9.97
N TYR A 1196 41.13 -11.31 9.16
CA TYR A 1196 40.27 -10.36 8.42
C TYR A 1196 39.30 -9.50 9.24
N THR A 1197 38.92 -9.93 10.44
CA THR A 1197 37.87 -9.26 11.21
C THR A 1197 38.18 -9.06 12.68
N TYR A 1198 39.08 -9.78 13.31
CA TYR A 1198 39.31 -9.73 14.76
C TYR A 1198 40.38 -8.72 15.17
N MET A 1199 40.43 -8.36 16.45
CA MET A 1199 41.48 -7.51 17.01
C MET A 1199 42.65 -8.36 17.50
N ALA A 1200 43.87 -7.86 17.37
CA ALA A 1200 45.06 -8.51 17.91
C ALA A 1200 46.01 -7.54 18.61
N LEU A 1201 46.65 -8.03 19.68
CA LEU A 1201 47.65 -7.34 20.47
C LEU A 1201 48.94 -8.17 20.51
N ARG A 1202 50.09 -7.52 20.33
CA ARG A 1202 51.39 -8.15 20.52
C ARG A 1202 51.79 -8.03 21.98
N LEU A 1203 52.05 -9.17 22.63
CA LEU A 1203 52.39 -9.21 24.05
C LEU A 1203 53.76 -9.85 24.26
N ALA A 1204 54.57 -9.22 25.12
CA ALA A 1204 55.87 -9.74 25.51
C ALA A 1204 55.72 -10.95 26.47
N PRO A 1205 56.80 -11.68 26.78
CA PRO A 1205 56.78 -12.67 27.86
C PRO A 1205 56.55 -11.97 29.20
N GLY A 1206 55.67 -12.51 30.04
CA GLY A 1206 55.33 -11.92 31.33
C GLY A 1206 53.85 -12.05 31.72
N LYS A 1207 53.51 -11.48 32.87
CA LYS A 1207 52.11 -11.29 33.29
C LYS A 1207 51.66 -9.91 32.83
N HIS A 1208 50.52 -9.87 32.15
CA HIS A 1208 49.99 -8.66 31.54
C HIS A 1208 48.52 -8.47 31.92
N SER A 1209 48.20 -7.25 32.32
CA SER A 1209 46.81 -6.80 32.46
C SER A 1209 46.35 -6.16 31.16
N VAL A 1210 45.33 -6.73 30.52
CA VAL A 1210 44.81 -6.27 29.23
C VAL A 1210 43.47 -5.57 29.46
N LYS A 1211 43.35 -4.34 28.96
CA LYS A 1211 42.13 -3.55 29.02
C LYS A 1211 41.82 -2.92 27.67
N LEU A 1212 40.63 -3.19 27.14
CA LEU A 1212 40.09 -2.58 25.93
C LEU A 1212 38.93 -1.67 26.28
N THR A 1213 38.92 -0.46 25.74
CA THR A 1213 37.82 0.50 25.90
C THR A 1213 37.30 0.92 24.55
N PHE A 1214 35.98 1.02 24.41
CA PHE A 1214 35.32 1.48 23.19
C PHE A 1214 34.73 2.88 23.35
N GLU A 1215 35.01 3.75 22.39
CA GLU A 1215 34.33 5.03 22.23
C GLU A 1215 33.92 5.21 20.77
N ILE A 1216 32.65 5.53 20.50
CA ILE A 1216 32.22 5.82 19.12
C ILE A 1216 33.04 7.00 18.58
N PRO A 1217 33.72 6.82 17.43
CA PRO A 1217 34.56 7.86 16.86
C PRO A 1217 33.82 9.19 16.71
N ALA A 1218 34.50 10.28 17.09
CA ALA A 1218 34.02 11.66 17.01
C ALA A 1218 32.83 12.05 17.92
N VAL A 1219 32.28 11.16 18.75
CA VAL A 1219 31.21 11.53 19.70
C VAL A 1219 31.66 12.61 20.68
N LYS A 1220 32.87 12.53 21.23
CA LYS A 1220 33.43 13.61 22.08
C LYS A 1220 33.43 14.99 21.42
N TYR A 1221 33.71 15.08 20.12
CA TYR A 1221 33.67 16.34 19.38
C TYR A 1221 32.24 16.82 19.22
N ALA A 1222 31.30 15.92 18.93
CA ALA A 1222 29.88 16.25 18.85
C ALA A 1222 29.32 16.76 20.18
N LEU A 1223 29.75 16.17 21.31
CA LEU A 1223 29.36 16.60 22.66
C LEU A 1223 29.86 18.01 23.01
N VAL A 1224 30.88 18.53 22.33
CA VAL A 1224 31.35 19.92 22.47
C VAL A 1224 30.68 20.85 21.46
N ILE A 1225 30.64 20.44 20.19
CA ILE A 1225 30.11 21.25 19.08
C ILE A 1225 28.61 21.53 19.26
N MET A 1226 27.84 20.51 19.62
CA MET A 1226 26.38 20.62 19.71
C MET A 1226 25.94 21.65 20.77
N PRO A 1227 26.38 21.58 22.04
CA PRO A 1227 26.07 22.63 23.02
C PRO A 1227 26.58 24.01 22.61
N GLY A 1228 27.79 24.10 22.05
CA GLY A 1228 28.34 25.37 21.54
C GLY A 1228 27.47 25.99 20.44
N ALA A 1229 26.96 25.17 19.51
CA ALA A 1229 26.04 25.59 18.47
C ALA A 1229 24.68 26.03 19.03
N VAL A 1230 24.14 25.35 20.05
CA VAL A 1230 22.91 25.75 20.75
C VAL A 1230 23.10 27.10 21.44
N VAL A 1231 24.23 27.31 22.14
CA VAL A 1231 24.55 28.59 22.79
C VAL A 1231 24.67 29.71 21.75
N LEU A 1232 25.40 29.48 20.66
CA LEU A 1232 25.52 30.44 19.55
C LEU A 1232 24.15 30.77 18.97
N PHE A 1233 23.29 29.78 18.76
CA PHE A 1233 21.93 29.96 18.27
C PHE A 1233 21.10 30.87 19.21
N ILE A 1234 21.16 30.64 20.52
CA ILE A 1234 20.48 31.46 21.53
C ILE A 1234 21.02 32.90 21.51
N ILE A 1235 22.33 33.09 21.43
CA ILE A 1235 22.97 34.41 21.35
C ILE A 1235 22.49 35.17 20.10
N LEU A 1236 22.47 34.51 18.93
CA LEU A 1236 22.02 35.12 17.69
C LEU A 1236 20.53 35.49 17.73
N LEU A 1237 19.68 34.68 18.37
CA LEU A 1237 18.28 35.01 18.62
C LEU A 1237 18.13 36.24 19.53
N ALA A 1238 18.86 36.28 20.63
CA ALA A 1238 18.84 37.40 21.58
C ALA A 1238 19.33 38.70 20.92
N ALA A 1239 20.43 38.65 20.17
CA ALA A 1239 20.96 39.78 19.41
C ALA A 1239 19.94 40.31 18.39
N GLY A 1240 19.31 39.40 17.62
CA GLY A 1240 18.25 39.76 16.67
C GLY A 1240 17.05 40.45 17.33
N TRP A 1241 16.65 39.96 18.51
CA TRP A 1241 15.57 40.57 19.30
C TRP A 1241 15.95 41.97 19.83
N LEU A 1242 17.17 42.15 20.35
CA LEU A 1242 17.68 43.44 20.83
C LEU A 1242 17.77 44.49 19.71
N ILE A 1243 18.27 44.11 18.53
CA ILE A 1243 18.34 45.01 17.36
C ILE A 1243 16.93 45.45 16.94
N LYS A 1244 15.96 44.53 16.92
CA LYS A 1244 14.58 44.85 16.58
C LYS A 1244 13.94 45.81 17.59
N ARG A 1245 14.20 45.62 18.90
CA ARG A 1245 13.76 46.58 19.95
C ARG A 1245 14.37 47.97 19.77
N ARG A 1246 15.68 48.07 19.51
CA ARG A 1246 16.36 49.36 19.27
C ARG A 1246 15.82 50.11 18.05
N LYS A 1247 15.46 49.40 16.97
CA LYS A 1247 14.82 50.03 15.79
C LYS A 1247 13.41 50.56 16.09
N ILE A 1248 12.62 49.86 16.90
CA ILE A 1248 11.28 50.32 17.31
C ILE A 1248 11.39 51.54 18.24
N SER A 1249 12.34 51.53 19.18
CA SER A 1249 12.59 52.67 20.07
C SER A 1249 13.05 53.94 19.33
N ARG A 1250 13.85 53.82 18.27
CA ARG A 1250 14.31 54.94 17.43
C ARG A 1250 13.29 55.43 16.39
N SER A 1251 12.20 54.69 16.14
CA SER A 1251 11.12 55.12 15.24
C SER A 1251 9.93 55.75 15.97
N CYS A 1252 9.91 55.67 17.30
CA CYS A 1252 8.86 56.22 18.16
C CYS A 1252 9.30 57.47 18.95
N GLY A 1253 10.59 57.82 18.91
CA GLY A 1253 11.12 59.12 19.31
C GLY A 1253 11.64 59.82 18.07
#